data_AF-A0AAN7B8A9-F1
#
_entry.id   AF-A0AAN7B8A9-F1
#
_cell.length_a   1.000
_cell.length_b   1.000
_cell.length_c   1.000
_cell.angle_alpha   90.00
_cell.angle_beta   90.00
_cell.angle_gamma   90.00
#
_symmetry.space_group_name_H-M   'P 1'
#
loop_
_entity.id
_entity.type
_entity.pdbx_description
1 polymer ?
#
loop_
_entity_poly.entity_id
_entity_poly.type
_entity_poly.pdbx_seq_one_letter_code
_entity_poly.pdbx_strand_id
1 'polypeptide(L)'
;MEVFLRNLPADLTDRSLSSQLKPHTDKLQIDEATYQCEKYKKKDIGYIVFLHKADGDKFLSAHEEVIVTPPQSRPPRYYDLSAKHPTTQARLSILGRQVLCKKSGRQLREHALKAIHYNVEQRKQGKPNSADNADERATVLDTARASCGHWTFDVNGRLTFVAEWTDPRPCTAKFTKWNLLIKTPKAEIRIPFPTIEELLWSENGGVAITLNSAPIFLTPQLEPDVIAMLQQMSISNRLPPRSRLPAIDDDHSKISSFCNVYYFSVQIPVTQRRTHGAHLFKRFKKLKDQDLFPVTHFDFGFRSATTPFQHNMSVLKQTLGHYETQLPFSFIFMLQKLVYDGYLNPVTVCQLARKLVDLFKSNTAQEHPISEEAFRKLFRMDYPTPSSDPRDFQVDGIMDFLEDSEAEIRDGFSVGSELFNETQNLIRIYRAVVTPTRIYLEEGMEAKNRILRKFPNHQDYFMRVQFCDENGQDLYYSAKISLDPIHKRFKQVLANGIAIGHRIYRFLGFSHSSLRSHSVWLSAPFMYNERLQIPELIITGLGRFEKIQSPARRAARIGQAFSETPYAVSLDDFGIKVVKIKDVERNDRVFSDGVGPMSIEVLEAIHSVIPESKGYPTCIQFRWAGAKGMLALDPTLTGSQICIRPSMEKFHSEDTVNLEICDLAHKPIPLVLNRQLVKILEDMGAPESWFLDLQEKELERLRMITANAYNTANFLKVQSVVDSIRLYNLLRQADKMGIDYRRDGFLLAVVNAVVLRELRLLKHKARIPVPEGITLFGIMDETGYLQQNQVFVTYDTMHGRHEPPPDTWEPVLVTRSPALHPGDIQMARNIVPPDGHPLRELRNCIVFSQCGERDLPSQLSGGDLDGDIFNIIWDREVVSNVRTFEPANYARVDPLELGREVTASDMADFFIDFMKTDHLGVIATRHMIIADQQDLGTRDPDCIRLAELHSSAVDFSKTGRAVELDQLPRAPKWRPDFLAPGPQAFIHEKGVIEMESYIHQDNDDEEDEGGPSHRYYYSDRVLGKLYRAVDEEKIWDEDVRRVIPPGGASFWDQLIAGFQKRIKTVGEVDWRHRSEEARRLRHAYDHAIEELMVEHAENPGRPLKELEVFTRRQRDRSIRLGDEFERISAWITRQMRNPASSQDETRSELDALELCLACLYMGCLKDDVGEVGSYSTRRLAQSVESFRVVAACALLRELNYQENAIRTRQSGGGGGYVGVR
;
A
#
# COMPACT_ATOMS: atom_id res chain seq x y z
N MET A 1 2.17 -36.14 24.47
CA MET A 1 3.18 -36.38 25.53
C MET A 1 4.41 -35.55 25.22
N GLU A 2 5.13 -35.03 26.22
CA GLU A 2 6.43 -34.37 26.00
C GLU A 2 7.58 -35.22 26.56
N VAL A 3 8.63 -35.41 25.77
CA VAL A 3 9.86 -36.12 26.12
C VAL A 3 11.00 -35.10 26.20
N PHE A 4 11.77 -35.14 27.28
CA PHE A 4 12.94 -34.31 27.50
C PHE A 4 14.20 -35.02 27.02
N LEU A 5 15.03 -34.28 26.28
CA LEU A 5 16.31 -34.72 25.74
C LEU A 5 17.45 -33.92 26.40
N ARG A 6 18.50 -34.61 26.84
CA ARG A 6 19.73 -34.01 27.40
C ARG A 6 20.97 -34.54 26.68
N ASN A 7 22.04 -33.76 26.67
CA ASN A 7 23.32 -34.03 26.00
C ASN A 7 23.24 -33.99 24.45
N LEU A 8 22.35 -33.16 23.92
CA LEU A 8 22.29 -32.85 22.49
C LEU A 8 23.48 -31.98 22.04
N PRO A 9 23.92 -32.06 20.77
CA PRO A 9 24.84 -31.08 20.20
C PRO A 9 24.30 -29.65 20.36
N ALA A 10 25.18 -28.71 20.71
CA ALA A 10 24.80 -27.33 21.02
C ALA A 10 24.31 -26.55 19.78
N ASP A 11 24.85 -26.91 18.61
CA ASP A 11 24.61 -26.25 17.32
C ASP A 11 23.48 -26.90 16.51
N LEU A 12 22.81 -27.91 17.08
CA LEU A 12 21.68 -28.57 16.42
C LEU A 12 20.51 -27.58 16.29
N THR A 13 19.88 -27.52 15.12
CA THR A 13 18.63 -26.80 14.88
C THR A 13 17.41 -27.70 15.13
N ASP A 14 16.20 -27.13 15.15
CA ASP A 14 14.95 -27.90 15.31
C ASP A 14 14.78 -28.91 14.15
N ARG A 15 15.01 -28.50 12.89
CA ARG A 15 15.00 -29.41 11.72
C ARG A 15 16.13 -30.41 11.72
N SER A 16 17.35 -30.02 12.09
CA SER A 16 18.46 -30.98 12.19
C SER A 16 18.16 -32.04 13.25
N LEU A 17 17.59 -31.65 14.40
CA LEU A 17 17.11 -32.60 15.40
C LEU A 17 16.03 -33.54 14.84
N SER A 18 15.03 -32.99 14.13
CA SER A 18 13.97 -33.79 13.52
C SER A 18 14.52 -34.80 12.50
N SER A 19 15.42 -34.34 11.62
CA SER A 19 16.07 -35.17 10.60
C SER A 19 16.91 -36.29 11.21
N GLN A 20 17.64 -36.00 12.30
CA GLN A 20 18.41 -37.01 13.03
C GLN A 20 17.52 -38.01 13.80
N LEU A 21 16.33 -37.60 14.22
CA LEU A 21 15.37 -38.47 14.91
C LEU A 21 14.54 -39.33 13.94
N LYS A 22 14.36 -38.89 12.70
CA LYS A 22 13.54 -39.58 11.68
C LYS A 22 13.87 -41.08 11.53
N PRO A 23 15.14 -41.51 11.40
CA PRO A 23 15.45 -42.95 11.33
C PRO A 23 15.06 -43.76 12.58
N HIS A 24 14.93 -43.11 13.73
CA HIS A 24 14.50 -43.73 14.99
C HIS A 24 12.98 -43.80 15.09
N THR A 25 12.27 -42.74 14.70
CA THR A 25 10.81 -42.70 14.70
C THR A 25 10.21 -43.60 13.61
N ASP A 26 10.83 -43.67 12.43
CA ASP A 26 10.40 -44.55 11.33
C ASP A 26 10.46 -46.03 11.76
N LYS A 27 11.52 -46.43 12.47
CA LYS A 27 11.66 -47.79 13.03
C LYS A 27 10.58 -48.12 14.05
N LEU A 28 10.02 -47.11 14.73
CA LEU A 28 8.96 -47.25 15.71
C LEU A 28 7.55 -47.06 15.12
N GLN A 29 7.46 -46.87 13.79
CA GLN A 29 6.21 -46.58 13.09
C GLN A 29 5.49 -45.36 13.68
N ILE A 30 6.25 -44.32 14.01
CA ILE A 30 5.73 -43.03 14.44
C ILE A 30 5.78 -42.10 13.23
N ASP A 31 4.63 -41.60 12.80
CA ASP A 31 4.52 -40.66 11.68
C ASP A 31 5.23 -39.34 12.00
N GLU A 32 6.07 -38.86 11.08
CA GLU A 32 6.78 -37.59 11.18
C GLU A 32 5.82 -36.39 11.34
N ALA A 33 4.57 -36.51 10.90
CA ALA A 33 3.56 -35.48 11.09
C ALA A 33 3.08 -35.36 12.55
N THR A 34 3.17 -36.42 13.36
CA THR A 34 2.53 -36.49 14.69
C THR A 34 3.45 -36.11 15.84
N TYR A 35 4.67 -35.64 15.55
CA TYR A 35 5.57 -35.12 16.58
C TYR A 35 6.31 -33.86 16.15
N GLN A 36 6.80 -33.10 17.13
CA GLN A 36 7.58 -31.89 16.90
C GLN A 36 8.78 -31.83 17.83
N CYS A 37 9.91 -31.40 17.28
CA CYS A 37 11.13 -31.18 18.03
C CYS A 37 11.26 -29.70 18.44
N GLU A 38 11.78 -29.46 19.64
CA GLU A 38 12.19 -28.14 20.12
C GLU A 38 13.59 -28.23 20.73
N LYS A 39 14.55 -27.60 20.08
CA LYS A 39 15.95 -27.56 20.48
C LYS A 39 16.29 -26.18 21.02
N TYR A 40 16.75 -26.12 22.26
CA TYR A 40 17.18 -24.85 22.85
C TYR A 40 18.53 -24.46 22.26
N LYS A 41 18.60 -23.30 21.57
CA LYS A 41 19.83 -22.77 20.96
C LYS A 41 20.95 -22.67 22.01
N LYS A 42 22.15 -23.16 21.68
CA LYS A 42 23.37 -23.15 22.51
C LYS A 42 23.27 -23.90 23.84
N LYS A 43 22.19 -24.63 24.07
CA LYS A 43 22.06 -25.55 25.22
C LYS A 43 22.24 -26.97 24.73
N ASP A 44 22.51 -27.90 25.63
CA ASP A 44 22.60 -29.33 25.35
C ASP A 44 21.24 -30.03 25.55
N ILE A 45 20.15 -29.27 25.63
CA ILE A 45 18.80 -29.78 25.90
C ILE A 45 17.85 -29.55 24.73
N GLY A 46 16.81 -30.39 24.67
CA GLY A 46 15.70 -30.29 23.73
C GLY A 46 14.49 -31.06 24.23
N TYR A 47 13.39 -30.97 23.47
CA TYR A 47 12.12 -31.61 23.77
C TYR A 47 11.54 -32.22 22.49
N ILE A 48 10.82 -33.32 22.64
CA ILE A 48 9.96 -33.89 21.60
C ILE A 48 8.53 -33.87 22.13
N VAL A 49 7.64 -33.22 21.41
CA VAL A 49 6.21 -33.19 21.72
C VAL A 49 5.50 -34.12 20.75
N PHE A 50 4.89 -35.18 21.26
CA PHE A 50 4.07 -36.13 20.50
C PHE A 50 2.59 -35.77 20.63
N LEU A 51 1.87 -35.75 19.50
CA LEU A 51 0.43 -35.56 19.43
C LEU A 51 -0.30 -36.67 20.20
N HIS A 52 0.03 -37.92 19.89
CA HIS A 52 -0.55 -39.09 20.55
C HIS A 52 0.35 -39.56 21.70
N LYS A 53 -0.27 -39.83 22.86
CA LYS A 53 0.47 -40.35 24.02
C LYS A 53 1.15 -41.70 23.72
N ALA A 54 0.48 -42.57 22.96
CA ALA A 54 1.00 -43.88 22.57
C ALA A 54 2.34 -43.80 21.82
N ASP A 55 2.54 -42.79 20.96
CA ASP A 55 3.79 -42.63 20.23
C ASP A 55 4.93 -42.17 21.14
N GLY A 56 4.63 -41.31 22.12
CA GLY A 56 5.58 -40.95 23.18
C GLY A 56 5.96 -42.14 24.06
N ASP A 57 4.99 -42.99 24.43
CA ASP A 57 5.24 -44.22 25.20
C ASP A 57 6.08 -45.23 24.40
N LYS A 58 5.82 -45.39 23.09
CA LYS A 58 6.67 -46.19 22.18
C LYS A 58 8.10 -45.66 22.12
N PHE A 59 8.25 -44.34 21.97
CA PHE A 59 9.56 -43.69 21.91
C PHE A 59 10.36 -43.88 23.20
N LEU A 60 9.74 -43.67 24.37
CA LEU A 60 10.39 -43.88 25.66
C LEU A 60 10.74 -45.35 25.89
N SER A 61 9.87 -46.30 25.54
CA SER A 61 10.17 -47.73 25.67
C SER A 61 11.46 -48.14 24.92
N ALA A 62 11.73 -47.49 23.78
CA ALA A 62 12.93 -47.72 22.98
C ALA A 62 14.16 -46.92 23.45
N HIS A 63 13.98 -45.69 23.93
CA HIS A 63 15.07 -44.72 24.07
C HIS A 63 15.22 -44.09 25.47
N GLU A 64 14.37 -44.42 26.44
CA GLU A 64 14.44 -43.89 27.81
C GLU A 64 15.75 -44.24 28.51
N GLU A 65 16.26 -43.30 29.30
CA GLU A 65 17.49 -43.47 30.08
C GLU A 65 17.34 -44.59 31.12
N VAL A 66 18.34 -45.46 31.23
CA VAL A 66 18.32 -46.60 32.16
C VAL A 66 19.22 -46.30 33.35
N ILE A 67 18.74 -46.52 34.57
CA ILE A 67 19.55 -46.40 35.78
C ILE A 67 20.57 -47.54 35.83
N VAL A 68 21.86 -47.20 35.85
CA VAL A 68 22.96 -48.15 36.01
C VAL A 68 23.29 -48.24 37.49
N THR A 69 22.96 -49.37 38.11
CA THR A 69 23.47 -49.72 39.44
C THR A 69 24.96 -50.02 39.32
N PRO A 70 25.85 -49.37 40.09
CA PRO A 70 27.28 -49.65 39.99
C PRO A 70 27.55 -51.13 40.35
N PRO A 71 28.47 -51.82 39.65
CA PRO A 71 28.84 -53.18 40.00
C PRO A 71 29.38 -53.25 41.44
N GLN A 72 28.89 -54.22 42.22
CA GLN A 72 29.18 -54.44 43.66
C GLN A 72 30.64 -54.79 44.00
N SER A 73 31.62 -54.43 43.17
CA SER A 73 33.03 -54.77 43.35
C SER A 73 33.92 -53.55 43.26
N ARG A 74 33.89 -52.69 44.30
CA ARG A 74 35.01 -51.82 44.74
C ARG A 74 34.68 -51.16 46.10
N PRO A 75 35.61 -51.14 47.06
CA PRO A 75 35.38 -50.53 48.38
C PRO A 75 35.25 -49.00 48.26
N PRO A 76 34.56 -48.33 49.20
CA PRO A 76 34.25 -46.91 49.08
C PRO A 76 35.51 -46.05 49.18
N ARG A 77 35.83 -45.30 48.11
CA ARG A 77 36.74 -44.16 48.22
C ARG A 77 35.95 -42.95 48.72
N TYR A 78 36.44 -42.39 49.81
CA TYR A 78 35.99 -41.15 50.40
C TYR A 78 36.02 -39.99 49.39
N TYR A 79 34.99 -39.13 49.48
CA TYR A 79 34.76 -37.84 48.78
C TYR A 79 34.15 -37.88 47.37
N ASP A 80 32.81 -37.99 47.31
CA ASP A 80 32.02 -37.16 46.40
C ASP A 80 30.59 -36.96 46.95
N LEU A 81 30.38 -35.85 47.67
CA LEU A 81 29.08 -35.47 48.25
C LEU A 81 28.26 -34.59 47.29
N SER A 82 28.49 -34.66 45.97
CA SER A 82 27.76 -33.85 44.98
C SER A 82 26.85 -34.61 44.02
N ALA A 83 26.85 -35.95 44.00
CA ALA A 83 26.01 -36.74 43.10
C ALA A 83 24.57 -36.89 43.63
N LYS A 84 23.73 -35.85 43.49
CA LYS A 84 22.28 -35.90 43.79
C LYS A 84 21.42 -36.70 42.78
N HIS A 85 22.02 -37.40 41.81
CA HIS A 85 21.29 -38.15 40.79
C HIS A 85 21.92 -39.52 40.51
N PRO A 86 21.11 -40.58 40.31
CA PRO A 86 21.61 -41.90 39.93
C PRO A 86 22.35 -41.86 38.58
N THR A 87 23.40 -42.66 38.42
CA THR A 87 24.11 -42.82 37.15
C THR A 87 23.17 -43.43 36.11
N THR A 88 22.85 -42.70 35.03
CA THR A 88 21.98 -43.18 33.94
C THR A 88 22.77 -43.39 32.65
N GLN A 89 22.36 -44.38 31.85
CA GLN A 89 22.92 -44.70 30.52
C GLN A 89 21.93 -44.34 29.42
N ALA A 90 22.43 -43.73 28.34
CA ALA A 90 21.66 -43.37 27.15
C ALA A 90 21.42 -44.56 26.22
N ARG A 91 20.25 -44.57 25.56
CA ARG A 91 19.87 -45.54 24.51
C ARG A 91 19.64 -44.90 23.14
N LEU A 92 19.87 -43.60 23.02
CA LEU A 92 19.76 -42.84 21.77
C LEU A 92 21.11 -42.19 21.46
N SER A 93 21.55 -42.27 20.19
CA SER A 93 22.73 -41.56 19.72
C SER A 93 22.40 -40.64 18.56
N ILE A 94 22.78 -39.37 18.66
CA ILE A 94 22.60 -38.35 17.63
C ILE A 94 23.97 -37.76 17.33
N LEU A 95 24.40 -37.81 16.06
CA LEU A 95 25.72 -37.33 15.61
C LEU A 95 26.89 -37.82 16.49
N GLY A 96 26.85 -39.07 16.92
CA GLY A 96 27.87 -39.69 17.78
C GLY A 96 27.81 -39.31 19.27
N ARG A 97 26.91 -38.41 19.69
CA ARG A 97 26.66 -38.11 21.12
C ARG A 97 25.60 -39.03 21.72
N GLN A 98 25.77 -39.35 22.99
CA GLN A 98 24.86 -40.20 23.77
C GLN A 98 23.76 -39.32 24.42
N VAL A 99 22.55 -39.37 23.87
CA VAL A 99 21.42 -38.50 24.23
C VAL A 99 20.53 -39.21 25.25
N LEU A 100 20.35 -38.57 26.41
CA LEU A 100 19.51 -39.09 27.48
C LEU A 100 18.07 -38.62 27.26
N CYS A 101 17.12 -39.56 27.25
CA CYS A 101 15.70 -39.29 27.05
C CYS A 101 14.92 -39.67 28.30
N LYS A 102 13.96 -38.85 28.70
CA LYS A 102 12.97 -39.22 29.73
C LYS A 102 11.67 -38.46 29.53
N LYS A 103 10.60 -38.90 30.18
CA LYS A 103 9.35 -38.15 30.23
C LYS A 103 9.57 -36.75 30.84
N SER A 104 9.06 -35.71 30.18
CA SER A 104 9.15 -34.33 30.69
C SER A 104 8.25 -34.15 31.91
N GLY A 105 8.75 -33.40 32.90
CA GLY A 105 7.97 -32.96 34.07
C GLY A 105 7.25 -31.63 33.87
N ARG A 106 7.35 -31.02 32.68
CA ARG A 106 6.65 -29.76 32.36
C ARG A 106 5.17 -30.01 32.11
N GLN A 107 4.34 -29.03 32.46
CA GLN A 107 2.96 -29.00 32.02
C GLN A 107 2.94 -28.92 30.48
N LEU A 108 2.17 -29.81 29.85
CA LEU A 108 2.02 -29.87 28.40
C LEU A 108 1.52 -28.52 27.88
N ARG A 109 2.24 -27.94 26.92
CA ARG A 109 1.84 -26.69 26.26
C ARG A 109 0.75 -26.98 25.25
N GLU A 110 -0.48 -26.58 25.53
CA GLU A 110 -1.66 -26.86 24.70
C GLU A 110 -1.48 -26.39 23.24
N HIS A 111 -0.97 -25.17 23.02
CA HIS A 111 -0.74 -24.64 21.67
C HIS A 111 0.30 -25.43 20.87
N ALA A 112 1.26 -26.11 21.53
CA ALA A 112 2.19 -26.98 20.83
C ALA A 112 1.47 -28.20 20.24
N LEU A 113 0.51 -28.78 20.96
CA LEU A 113 -0.32 -29.86 20.45
C LEU A 113 -1.25 -29.38 19.35
N LYS A 114 -1.91 -28.21 19.51
CA LYS A 114 -2.76 -27.62 18.47
C LYS A 114 -1.98 -27.31 17.19
N ALA A 115 -0.71 -26.90 17.30
CA ALA A 115 0.15 -26.66 16.15
C ALA A 115 0.58 -27.96 15.42
N ILE A 116 0.86 -29.03 16.16
CA ILE A 116 1.12 -30.35 15.54
C ILE A 116 -0.14 -30.83 14.81
N HIS A 117 -1.31 -30.73 15.45
CA HIS A 117 -2.59 -31.08 14.84
C HIS A 117 -2.85 -30.27 13.56
N TYR A 118 -2.60 -28.96 13.60
CA TYR A 118 -2.69 -28.09 12.44
C TYR A 118 -1.82 -28.59 11.28
N ASN A 119 -0.54 -28.92 11.53
CA ASN A 119 0.36 -29.44 10.50
C ASN A 119 -0.12 -30.78 9.91
N VAL A 120 -0.64 -31.69 10.75
CA VAL A 120 -1.21 -32.97 10.30
C VAL A 120 -2.38 -32.75 9.35
N GLU A 121 -3.31 -31.86 9.70
CA GLU A 121 -4.48 -31.56 8.85
C GLU A 121 -4.10 -30.87 7.54
N GLN A 122 -3.12 -29.95 7.55
CA GLN A 122 -2.62 -29.33 6.32
C GLN A 122 -2.04 -30.38 5.35
N ARG A 123 -1.33 -31.40 5.87
CA ARG A 123 -0.82 -32.51 5.05
C ARG A 123 -1.93 -33.36 4.45
N LYS A 124 -3.00 -33.64 5.22
CA LYS A 124 -4.17 -34.39 4.72
C LYS A 124 -4.90 -33.66 3.59
N GLN A 125 -4.91 -32.33 3.63
CA GLN A 125 -5.50 -31.49 2.58
C GLN A 125 -4.66 -31.42 1.28
N GLY A 126 -3.60 -32.23 1.16
CA GLY A 126 -2.79 -32.30 -0.06
C GLY A 126 -1.90 -31.08 -0.31
N LYS A 127 -1.79 -30.15 0.66
CA LYS A 127 -0.86 -29.02 0.56
C LYS A 127 0.57 -29.54 0.77
N PRO A 128 1.45 -29.49 -0.25
CA PRO A 128 2.78 -30.05 -0.14
C PRO A 128 3.57 -29.32 0.94
N ASN A 129 4.26 -30.09 1.80
CA ASN A 129 5.20 -29.54 2.77
C ASN A 129 6.45 -29.06 2.01
N SER A 130 7.04 -27.91 2.36
CA SER A 130 8.21 -27.41 1.62
C SER A 130 9.45 -28.30 1.70
N ALA A 131 9.52 -29.20 2.68
CA ALA A 131 10.64 -30.11 2.93
C ALA A 131 10.90 -31.04 1.76
N ASP A 132 9.86 -31.46 1.02
CA ASP A 132 10.01 -32.40 -0.10
C ASP A 132 10.46 -31.71 -1.40
N ASN A 133 10.37 -30.37 -1.49
CA ASN A 133 10.63 -29.61 -2.73
C ASN A 133 11.85 -28.66 -2.67
N ALA A 134 12.39 -28.38 -1.48
CA ALA A 134 13.48 -27.40 -1.31
C ALA A 134 14.83 -27.90 -1.86
N ASP A 135 15.15 -29.18 -1.72
CA ASP A 135 16.46 -29.74 -2.10
C ASP A 135 16.63 -29.93 -3.63
N GLU A 136 15.54 -30.10 -4.38
CA GLU A 136 15.64 -30.30 -5.85
C GLU A 136 15.81 -29.00 -6.66
N ARG A 137 15.58 -27.83 -6.05
CA ARG A 137 15.55 -26.52 -6.73
C ARG A 137 16.84 -25.69 -6.58
N ALA A 138 17.68 -25.96 -5.57
CA ALA A 138 18.86 -25.13 -5.30
C ALA A 138 20.01 -25.40 -6.29
N THR A 139 20.20 -24.49 -7.27
CA THR A 139 21.37 -24.52 -8.15
C THR A 139 22.41 -23.54 -7.64
N VAL A 140 23.60 -24.04 -7.27
CA VAL A 140 24.76 -23.21 -6.85
C VAL A 140 25.76 -23.10 -8.01
N LEU A 141 26.20 -21.86 -8.27
CA LEU A 141 27.24 -21.51 -9.22
C LEU A 141 28.42 -20.87 -8.47
N ASP A 142 29.60 -21.47 -8.59
CA ASP A 142 30.85 -20.84 -8.16
C ASP A 142 31.28 -19.83 -9.21
N THR A 143 31.64 -18.63 -8.80
CA THR A 143 31.93 -17.51 -9.71
C THR A 143 33.24 -16.84 -9.33
N ALA A 144 33.99 -16.38 -10.34
CA ALA A 144 35.35 -15.87 -10.16
C ALA A 144 35.39 -14.38 -9.79
N ARG A 145 34.36 -13.63 -10.20
CA ARG A 145 34.22 -12.18 -10.00
C ARG A 145 32.75 -11.79 -10.07
N ALA A 146 32.44 -10.67 -9.42
CA ALA A 146 31.16 -9.96 -9.57
C ALA A 146 31.42 -8.52 -10.05
N SER A 147 30.62 -8.04 -10.98
CA SER A 147 30.69 -6.69 -11.52
C SER A 147 29.32 -6.04 -11.53
N CYS A 148 29.28 -4.72 -11.41
CA CYS A 148 28.08 -3.90 -11.50
C CYS A 148 28.32 -2.79 -12.54
N GLY A 149 27.32 -2.51 -13.36
CA GLY A 149 27.47 -1.61 -14.49
C GLY A 149 26.19 -1.41 -15.28
N HIS A 150 26.35 -1.13 -16.57
CA HIS A 150 25.25 -0.82 -17.49
C HIS A 150 25.48 -1.41 -18.89
N TRP A 151 24.41 -1.49 -19.66
CA TRP A 151 24.46 -1.87 -21.08
C TRP A 151 24.83 -0.68 -21.96
N THR A 152 25.41 -0.98 -23.12
CA THR A 152 25.65 -0.03 -24.22
C THR A 152 25.78 -0.81 -25.53
N PHE A 153 25.69 -0.11 -26.65
CA PHE A 153 26.03 -0.67 -27.96
C PHE A 153 27.43 -0.21 -28.37
N ASP A 154 28.26 -1.14 -28.85
CA ASP A 154 29.57 -0.78 -29.41
C ASP A 154 29.42 -0.16 -30.81
N VAL A 155 30.55 0.22 -31.42
CA VAL A 155 30.58 0.83 -32.76
C VAL A 155 30.00 -0.07 -33.87
N ASN A 156 29.88 -1.37 -33.63
CA ASN A 156 29.30 -2.33 -34.56
C ASN A 156 27.85 -2.67 -34.22
N GLY A 157 27.23 -1.94 -33.29
CA GLY A 157 25.86 -2.21 -32.83
C GLY A 157 25.74 -3.45 -31.94
N ARG A 158 26.85 -3.99 -31.40
CA ARG A 158 26.81 -5.17 -30.52
C ARG A 158 26.55 -4.75 -29.07
N LEU A 159 25.56 -5.38 -28.44
CA LEU A 159 25.28 -5.21 -27.01
C LEU A 159 26.50 -5.58 -26.16
N THR A 160 26.94 -4.65 -25.33
CA THR A 160 28.17 -4.73 -24.53
C THR A 160 27.90 -4.30 -23.10
N PHE A 161 28.29 -5.13 -22.13
CA PHE A 161 28.27 -4.76 -20.72
C PHE A 161 29.51 -3.91 -20.38
N VAL A 162 29.29 -2.77 -19.75
CA VAL A 162 30.34 -1.88 -19.24
C VAL A 162 30.41 -1.99 -17.73
N ALA A 163 31.50 -2.56 -17.21
CA ALA A 163 31.74 -2.68 -15.79
C ALA A 163 32.23 -1.35 -15.20
N GLU A 164 31.42 -0.74 -14.34
CA GLU A 164 31.75 0.47 -13.57
C GLU A 164 32.33 0.13 -12.19
N TRP A 165 31.98 -1.05 -11.67
CA TRP A 165 32.53 -1.61 -10.43
C TRP A 165 32.81 -3.10 -10.62
N THR A 166 33.87 -3.62 -9.99
CA THR A 166 34.22 -5.05 -10.03
C THR A 166 34.88 -5.48 -8.73
N ASP A 167 34.38 -6.56 -8.14
CA ASP A 167 35.04 -7.33 -7.10
C ASP A 167 35.71 -8.56 -7.72
N PRO A 168 37.06 -8.62 -7.75
CA PRO A 168 37.79 -9.71 -8.37
C PRO A 168 37.84 -10.98 -7.49
N ARG A 169 37.27 -10.96 -6.29
CA ARG A 169 37.31 -12.10 -5.36
C ARG A 169 36.21 -13.12 -5.73
N PRO A 170 36.45 -14.41 -5.48
CA PRO A 170 35.44 -15.44 -5.70
C PRO A 170 34.15 -15.16 -4.93
N CYS A 171 33.02 -15.42 -5.57
CA CYS A 171 31.71 -15.34 -4.96
C CYS A 171 30.86 -16.56 -5.34
N THR A 172 29.77 -16.77 -4.61
CA THR A 172 28.84 -17.88 -4.86
C THR A 172 27.48 -17.31 -5.21
N ALA A 173 26.87 -17.82 -6.28
CA ALA A 173 25.52 -17.46 -6.71
C ALA A 173 24.61 -18.69 -6.50
N LYS A 174 23.59 -18.55 -5.66
CA LYS A 174 22.63 -19.61 -5.32
C LYS A 174 21.22 -19.17 -5.69
N PHE A 175 20.58 -19.91 -6.58
CA PHE A 175 19.15 -19.76 -6.85
C PHE A 175 18.37 -20.46 -5.74
N THR A 176 17.60 -19.70 -4.97
CA THR A 176 16.67 -20.21 -3.95
C THR A 176 15.25 -20.28 -4.52
N LYS A 177 14.24 -20.44 -3.66
CA LYS A 177 12.83 -20.50 -4.10
C LYS A 177 12.34 -19.20 -4.75
N TRP A 178 12.80 -18.05 -4.25
CA TRP A 178 12.28 -16.73 -4.64
C TRP A 178 13.38 -15.72 -4.96
N ASN A 179 14.64 -16.04 -4.66
CA ASN A 179 15.74 -15.10 -4.73
C ASN A 179 16.97 -15.74 -5.40
N LEU A 180 17.73 -14.92 -6.11
CA LEU A 180 19.13 -15.19 -6.40
C LEU A 180 19.97 -14.55 -5.29
N LEU A 181 20.68 -15.38 -4.54
CA LEU A 181 21.60 -14.95 -3.49
C LEU A 181 23.03 -14.98 -4.03
N ILE A 182 23.71 -13.84 -4.03
CA ILE A 182 25.13 -13.72 -4.37
C ILE A 182 25.91 -13.40 -3.09
N LYS A 183 26.71 -14.35 -2.61
CA LYS A 183 27.56 -14.15 -1.43
C LYS A 183 28.96 -13.75 -1.87
N THR A 184 29.37 -12.54 -1.48
CA THR A 184 30.73 -12.01 -1.65
C THR A 184 31.41 -11.90 -0.29
N PRO A 185 32.75 -11.73 -0.23
CA PRO A 185 33.43 -11.52 1.05
C PRO A 185 33.03 -10.21 1.77
N LYS A 186 32.48 -9.23 1.05
CA LYS A 186 32.09 -7.92 1.60
C LYS A 186 30.61 -7.79 1.92
N ALA A 187 29.73 -8.47 1.19
CA ALA A 187 28.28 -8.40 1.34
C ALA A 187 27.57 -9.65 0.80
N GLU A 188 26.35 -9.87 1.26
CA GLU A 188 25.37 -10.73 0.59
C GLU A 188 24.41 -9.86 -0.22
N ILE A 189 24.28 -10.16 -1.51
CA ILE A 189 23.38 -9.50 -2.44
C ILE A 189 22.19 -10.44 -2.65
N ARG A 190 20.98 -9.94 -2.39
CA ARG A 190 19.74 -10.67 -2.56
C ARG A 190 18.93 -10.02 -3.67
N ILE A 191 18.69 -10.78 -4.74
CA ILE A 191 17.95 -10.35 -5.92
C ILE A 191 16.66 -11.16 -5.97
N PRO A 192 15.50 -10.58 -5.64
CA PRO A 192 14.22 -11.27 -5.82
C PRO A 192 13.96 -11.57 -7.29
N PHE A 193 13.43 -12.75 -7.61
CA PHE A 193 13.12 -13.11 -9.00
C PHE A 193 12.21 -12.11 -9.73
N PRO A 194 11.17 -11.51 -9.08
CA PRO A 194 10.34 -10.51 -9.74
C PRO A 194 11.07 -9.23 -10.18
N THR A 195 12.30 -8.98 -9.71
CA THR A 195 13.09 -7.81 -10.10
C THR A 195 14.01 -8.07 -11.29
N ILE A 196 14.12 -9.33 -11.74
CA ILE A 196 14.94 -9.73 -12.88
C ILE A 196 14.15 -9.47 -14.17
N GLU A 197 14.62 -8.52 -14.97
CA GLU A 197 14.08 -8.24 -16.30
C GLU A 197 14.51 -9.30 -17.31
N GLU A 198 15.80 -9.61 -17.33
CA GLU A 198 16.35 -10.66 -18.19
C GLU A 198 17.67 -11.17 -17.60
N LEU A 199 17.90 -12.48 -17.69
CA LEU A 199 19.19 -13.10 -17.48
C LEU A 199 19.79 -13.51 -18.83
N LEU A 200 20.90 -12.86 -19.19
CA LEU A 200 21.72 -13.21 -20.34
C LEU A 200 22.88 -14.09 -19.92
N TRP A 201 23.14 -15.17 -20.66
CA TRP A 201 24.32 -15.99 -20.46
C TRP A 201 25.00 -16.31 -21.80
N SER A 202 26.34 -16.42 -21.75
CA SER A 202 27.22 -16.73 -22.88
C SER A 202 27.97 -18.04 -22.66
N GLU A 203 28.33 -18.72 -23.74
CA GLU A 203 29.12 -19.96 -23.70
C GLU A 203 30.51 -19.78 -23.06
N ASN A 204 31.01 -18.54 -22.99
CA ASN A 204 32.28 -18.20 -22.33
C ASN A 204 32.18 -18.16 -20.78
N GLY A 205 31.01 -18.47 -20.22
CA GLY A 205 30.75 -18.48 -18.77
C GLY A 205 30.34 -17.12 -18.19
N GLY A 206 30.16 -16.10 -19.03
CA GLY A 206 29.61 -14.81 -18.63
C GLY A 206 28.11 -14.88 -18.40
N VAL A 207 27.64 -14.34 -17.28
CA VAL A 207 26.22 -14.20 -16.95
C VAL A 207 25.97 -12.76 -16.54
N ALA A 208 25.01 -12.10 -17.19
CA ALA A 208 24.57 -10.75 -16.88
C ALA A 208 23.08 -10.75 -16.55
N ILE A 209 22.70 -9.99 -15.53
CA ILE A 209 21.34 -9.89 -15.04
C ILE A 209 20.95 -8.42 -15.08
N THR A 210 19.93 -8.11 -15.88
CA THR A 210 19.31 -6.79 -15.91
C THR A 210 18.21 -6.75 -14.86
N LEU A 211 18.25 -5.74 -13.98
CA LEU A 211 17.26 -5.57 -12.91
C LEU A 211 16.42 -4.32 -13.13
N ASN A 212 15.14 -4.39 -12.78
CA ASN A 212 14.26 -3.22 -12.73
C ASN A 212 14.31 -2.46 -11.39
N SER A 213 14.88 -3.04 -10.34
CA SER A 213 15.15 -2.37 -9.06
C SER A 213 16.49 -2.78 -8.48
N ALA A 214 17.00 -1.97 -7.55
CA ALA A 214 18.25 -2.28 -6.87
C ALA A 214 18.12 -3.55 -6.01
N PRO A 215 19.17 -4.39 -5.95
CA PRO A 215 19.20 -5.52 -5.03
C PRO A 215 19.16 -5.12 -3.57
N ILE A 216 18.84 -6.09 -2.70
CA ILE A 216 18.98 -5.92 -1.25
C ILE A 216 20.41 -6.31 -0.85
N PHE A 217 21.15 -5.36 -0.27
CA PHE A 217 22.50 -5.60 0.28
C PHE A 217 22.46 -5.82 1.78
N LEU A 218 23.12 -6.88 2.24
CA LEU A 218 23.24 -7.24 3.64
C LEU A 218 24.72 -7.44 3.99
N THR A 219 25.10 -7.14 5.23
CA THR A 219 26.42 -7.54 5.73
C THR A 219 26.59 -9.06 5.65
N PRO A 220 27.82 -9.56 5.44
CA PRO A 220 28.12 -10.98 5.53
C PRO A 220 27.70 -11.52 6.88
N GLN A 221 27.27 -12.78 6.92
CA GLN A 221 26.97 -13.46 8.16
C GLN A 221 28.28 -13.67 8.92
N LEU A 222 28.33 -13.27 10.19
CA LEU A 222 29.49 -13.52 11.05
C LEU A 222 29.66 -15.02 11.24
N GLU A 223 30.91 -15.48 11.18
CA GLU A 223 31.26 -16.88 11.46
C GLU A 223 30.84 -17.27 12.89
N PRO A 224 30.32 -18.50 13.11
CA PRO A 224 29.86 -18.95 14.41
C PRO A 224 30.87 -18.76 15.55
N ASP A 225 32.16 -18.95 15.25
CA ASP A 225 33.26 -18.80 16.21
C ASP A 225 33.48 -17.35 16.65
N VAL A 226 33.33 -16.39 15.74
CA VAL A 226 33.44 -14.95 16.03
C VAL A 226 32.26 -14.48 16.86
N ILE A 227 31.06 -14.98 16.55
CA ILE A 227 29.85 -14.75 17.35
C ILE A 227 30.04 -15.28 18.78
N ALA A 228 30.59 -16.49 18.93
CA ALA A 228 30.86 -17.08 20.24
C ALA A 228 31.90 -16.25 21.04
N MET A 229 32.94 -15.75 20.39
CA MET A 229 33.97 -14.93 21.02
C MET A 229 33.42 -13.57 21.50
N LEU A 230 32.63 -12.88 20.66
CA LEU A 230 31.97 -11.60 21.02
C LEU A 230 30.96 -11.75 22.16
N GLN A 231 30.37 -12.94 22.33
CA GLN A 231 29.44 -13.25 23.41
C GLN A 231 30.14 -13.58 24.72
N GLN A 232 31.29 -14.25 24.68
CA GLN A 232 32.15 -14.45 25.85
C GLN A 232 32.62 -13.11 26.44
N MET A 233 32.79 -12.10 25.60
CA MET A 233 33.11 -10.73 26.02
C MET A 233 31.89 -9.92 26.50
N SER A 234 30.68 -10.50 26.58
CA SER A 234 29.43 -9.83 26.97
C SER A 234 29.01 -8.63 26.10
N ILE A 235 29.56 -8.50 24.89
CA ILE A 235 29.28 -7.39 23.96
C ILE A 235 28.02 -7.68 23.09
N SER A 236 27.65 -8.96 22.89
CA SER A 236 26.76 -9.39 21.79
C SER A 236 25.30 -9.71 22.14
N ASN A 237 24.84 -9.69 23.39
CA ASN A 237 23.46 -10.12 23.68
C ASN A 237 22.34 -9.20 23.13
N ARG A 238 22.68 -8.07 22.48
CA ARG A 238 21.69 -7.03 22.09
C ARG A 238 21.77 -6.51 20.64
N LEU A 239 22.76 -6.90 19.83
CA LEU A 239 22.90 -6.39 18.45
C LEU A 239 22.41 -7.41 17.42
N PRO A 240 21.64 -6.99 16.39
CA PRO A 240 21.25 -7.89 15.30
C PRO A 240 22.49 -8.42 14.56
N PRO A 241 22.50 -9.69 14.13
CA PRO A 241 23.68 -10.34 13.54
C PRO A 241 24.05 -9.79 12.15
N ARG A 242 23.16 -9.04 11.50
CA ARG A 242 23.36 -8.50 10.16
C ARG A 242 22.81 -7.08 10.08
N SER A 243 23.31 -6.29 9.13
CA SER A 243 22.79 -4.95 8.81
C SER A 243 22.43 -4.86 7.34
N ARG A 244 21.37 -4.11 7.05
CA ARG A 244 21.01 -3.71 5.69
C ARG A 244 21.89 -2.56 5.25
N LEU A 245 22.47 -2.68 4.06
CA LEU A 245 23.42 -1.73 3.51
C LEU A 245 22.83 -0.99 2.29
N PRO A 246 23.20 0.28 2.06
CA PRO A 246 22.81 0.99 0.84
C PRO A 246 23.57 0.49 -0.39
N ALA A 247 24.76 -0.08 -0.20
CA ALA A 247 25.67 -0.58 -1.24
C ALA A 247 26.63 -1.63 -0.66
N ILE A 248 27.38 -2.32 -1.54
CA ILE A 248 28.37 -3.34 -1.16
C ILE A 248 29.58 -2.72 -0.44
N ASP A 249 30.11 -1.61 -0.97
CA ASP A 249 31.22 -0.83 -0.42
C ASP A 249 31.16 0.62 -0.90
N ASP A 250 32.12 1.45 -0.44
CA ASP A 250 32.17 2.88 -0.75
C ASP A 250 32.32 3.16 -2.25
N ASP A 251 33.02 2.31 -3.00
CA ASP A 251 33.17 2.49 -4.45
C ASP A 251 31.89 2.09 -5.19
N HIS A 252 31.25 0.99 -4.79
CA HIS A 252 29.95 0.59 -5.31
C HIS A 252 28.89 1.66 -5.04
N SER A 253 28.92 2.31 -3.86
CA SER A 253 27.95 3.33 -3.45
C SER A 253 27.87 4.53 -4.40
N LYS A 254 28.95 4.80 -5.15
CA LYS A 254 29.03 5.89 -6.13
C LYS A 254 28.23 5.60 -7.41
N ILE A 255 27.92 4.33 -7.67
CA ILE A 255 27.28 3.87 -8.92
C ILE A 255 25.98 3.09 -8.69
N SER A 256 25.78 2.53 -7.49
CA SER A 256 24.69 1.60 -7.18
C SER A 256 23.31 2.19 -7.35
N SER A 257 23.19 3.52 -7.27
CA SER A 257 21.96 4.27 -7.51
C SER A 257 21.56 4.36 -8.98
N PHE A 258 22.46 4.05 -9.91
CA PHE A 258 22.24 4.22 -11.35
C PHE A 258 22.46 2.93 -12.16
N CYS A 259 23.40 2.07 -11.73
CA CYS A 259 23.75 0.83 -12.42
C CYS A 259 22.91 -0.35 -11.93
N ASN A 260 22.08 -0.92 -12.82
CA ASN A 260 21.15 -2.02 -12.53
C ASN A 260 21.56 -3.37 -13.16
N VAL A 261 22.71 -3.43 -13.82
CA VAL A 261 23.17 -4.66 -14.48
C VAL A 261 24.26 -5.29 -13.63
N TYR A 262 24.01 -6.52 -13.18
CA TYR A 262 24.97 -7.31 -12.40
C TYR A 262 25.53 -8.42 -13.27
N TYR A 263 26.85 -8.53 -13.31
CA TYR A 263 27.56 -9.54 -14.10
C TYR A 263 28.41 -10.43 -13.19
N PHE A 264 28.46 -11.72 -13.49
CA PHE A 264 29.41 -12.65 -12.88
C PHE A 264 29.95 -13.64 -13.89
N SER A 265 31.20 -14.06 -13.69
CA SER A 265 31.82 -15.10 -14.52
C SER A 265 31.86 -16.42 -13.77
N VAL A 266 31.16 -17.43 -14.27
CA VAL A 266 31.10 -18.76 -13.65
C VAL A 266 32.46 -19.45 -13.76
N GLN A 267 33.00 -19.94 -12.64
CA GLN A 267 34.25 -20.69 -12.60
C GLN A 267 34.07 -22.09 -13.20
N ILE A 268 35.07 -22.51 -13.96
CA ILE A 268 35.04 -23.78 -14.71
C ILE A 268 36.21 -24.64 -14.24
N PRO A 269 35.95 -25.83 -13.65
CA PRO A 269 37.01 -26.79 -13.35
C PRO A 269 37.75 -27.17 -14.63
N VAL A 270 39.09 -27.20 -14.57
CA VAL A 270 39.98 -27.49 -15.72
C VAL A 270 39.62 -28.83 -16.40
N THR A 271 39.08 -29.78 -15.65
CA THR A 271 38.65 -31.11 -16.11
C THR A 271 37.39 -31.12 -16.97
N GLN A 272 36.60 -30.04 -17.02
CA GLN A 272 35.28 -29.99 -17.68
C GLN A 272 35.22 -29.05 -18.90
N ARG A 273 36.36 -28.48 -19.34
CA ARG A 273 36.41 -27.48 -20.44
C ARG A 273 35.87 -27.99 -21.79
N ARG A 274 35.92 -29.30 -22.09
CA ARG A 274 35.43 -29.88 -23.36
C ARG A 274 33.90 -30.04 -23.44
N THR A 275 33.20 -30.06 -22.31
CA THR A 275 31.73 -30.20 -22.21
C THR A 275 31.07 -28.96 -21.61
N HIS A 276 31.78 -27.83 -21.66
CA HIS A 276 31.49 -26.63 -20.89
C HIS A 276 30.14 -25.98 -21.25
N GLY A 277 29.93 -25.69 -22.53
CA GLY A 277 28.66 -25.15 -23.03
C GLY A 277 27.47 -26.06 -22.71
N ALA A 278 27.62 -27.38 -22.84
CA ALA A 278 26.54 -28.34 -22.57
C ALA A 278 26.10 -28.36 -21.09
N HIS A 279 27.03 -28.15 -20.15
CA HIS A 279 26.70 -28.17 -18.71
C HIS A 279 26.03 -26.86 -18.25
N LEU A 280 26.53 -25.70 -18.70
CA LEU A 280 25.85 -24.41 -18.47
C LEU A 280 24.49 -24.38 -19.16
N PHE A 281 24.42 -24.84 -20.40
CA PHE A 281 23.17 -24.98 -21.15
C PHE A 281 22.15 -25.83 -20.39
N LYS A 282 22.54 -27.00 -19.86
CA LYS A 282 21.62 -27.84 -19.07
C LYS A 282 21.11 -27.13 -17.82
N ARG A 283 21.96 -26.37 -17.12
CA ARG A 283 21.59 -25.62 -15.91
C ARG A 283 20.65 -24.45 -16.22
N PHE A 284 20.98 -23.61 -17.19
CA PHE A 284 20.13 -22.47 -17.57
C PHE A 284 18.88 -22.89 -18.33
N LYS A 285 18.90 -24.02 -19.04
CA LYS A 285 17.68 -24.65 -19.58
C LYS A 285 16.74 -25.08 -18.46
N LYS A 286 17.24 -25.73 -17.40
CA LYS A 286 16.40 -26.07 -16.22
C LYS A 286 15.78 -24.83 -15.59
N LEU A 287 16.51 -23.72 -15.50
CA LEU A 287 15.97 -22.44 -15.01
C LEU A 287 14.93 -21.85 -15.97
N LYS A 288 15.17 -21.91 -17.28
CA LYS A 288 14.22 -21.47 -18.31
C LYS A 288 12.93 -22.28 -18.27
N ASP A 289 13.03 -23.60 -18.09
CA ASP A 289 11.89 -24.51 -18.01
C ASP A 289 11.04 -24.30 -16.73
N GLN A 290 11.55 -23.57 -15.73
CA GLN A 290 10.79 -23.17 -14.53
C GLN A 290 9.94 -21.91 -14.74
N ASP A 291 10.14 -21.19 -15.84
CA ASP A 291 9.38 -19.99 -16.24
C ASP A 291 9.26 -18.90 -15.16
N LEU A 292 10.33 -18.72 -14.36
CA LEU A 292 10.35 -17.74 -13.27
C LEU A 292 10.62 -16.30 -13.75
N PHE A 293 11.47 -16.17 -14.78
CA PHE A 293 11.88 -14.92 -15.43
C PHE A 293 12.56 -15.24 -16.77
N PRO A 294 12.69 -14.26 -17.70
CA PRO A 294 13.32 -14.50 -19.01
C PRO A 294 14.80 -14.91 -18.89
N VAL A 295 15.14 -16.04 -19.52
CA VAL A 295 16.52 -16.56 -19.62
C VAL A 295 16.90 -16.73 -21.09
N THR A 296 17.88 -15.95 -21.53
CA THR A 296 18.29 -15.87 -22.94
C THR A 296 19.77 -16.21 -23.09
N HIS A 297 20.07 -17.05 -24.09
CA HIS A 297 21.44 -17.33 -24.52
C HIS A 297 21.87 -16.29 -25.55
N PHE A 298 22.89 -15.50 -25.24
CA PHE A 298 23.39 -14.45 -26.13
C PHE A 298 24.86 -14.09 -25.85
N ASP A 299 25.67 -13.99 -26.90
CA ASP A 299 27.07 -13.59 -26.78
C ASP A 299 27.25 -12.07 -26.82
N PHE A 300 27.26 -11.46 -25.63
CA PHE A 300 27.48 -10.02 -25.45
C PHE A 300 28.97 -9.66 -25.24
N GLY A 301 29.32 -8.40 -25.53
CA GLY A 301 30.64 -7.84 -25.23
C GLY A 301 30.83 -7.55 -23.73
N PHE A 302 32.09 -7.51 -23.27
CA PHE A 302 32.44 -7.09 -21.92
C PHE A 302 33.58 -6.07 -22.00
N ARG A 303 33.44 -4.91 -21.36
CA ARG A 303 34.52 -3.93 -21.19
C ARG A 303 34.47 -3.27 -19.81
N SER A 304 35.59 -2.75 -19.35
CA SER A 304 35.65 -1.89 -18.16
C SER A 304 35.44 -0.43 -18.55
N ALA A 305 34.78 0.34 -17.70
CA ALA A 305 34.60 1.77 -17.89
C ALA A 305 35.97 2.48 -17.92
N THR A 306 36.16 3.36 -18.91
CA THR A 306 37.39 4.18 -19.03
C THR A 306 37.32 5.44 -18.18
N THR A 307 36.12 5.99 -18.01
CA THR A 307 35.85 7.19 -17.22
C THR A 307 34.85 6.82 -16.13
N PRO A 308 35.13 7.09 -14.84
CA PRO A 308 34.23 6.71 -13.77
C PRO A 308 32.84 7.36 -13.90
N PHE A 309 31.77 6.59 -13.72
CA PHE A 309 30.40 7.09 -13.77
C PHE A 309 30.17 8.35 -12.92
N GLN A 310 30.76 8.42 -11.72
CA GLN A 310 30.63 9.57 -10.82
C GLN A 310 31.15 10.87 -11.44
N HIS A 311 32.21 10.82 -12.25
CA HIS A 311 32.71 11.98 -12.97
C HIS A 311 31.67 12.46 -13.99
N ASN A 312 31.12 11.55 -14.79
CA ASN A 312 30.10 11.86 -15.79
C ASN A 312 28.81 12.43 -15.14
N MET A 313 28.43 11.92 -13.96
CA MET A 313 27.31 12.45 -13.18
C MET A 313 27.56 13.89 -12.69
N SER A 314 28.78 14.19 -12.23
CA SER A 314 29.14 15.56 -11.83
C SER A 314 29.11 16.53 -13.02
N VAL A 315 29.59 16.09 -14.18
CA VAL A 315 29.50 16.86 -15.44
C VAL A 315 28.06 17.11 -15.84
N LEU A 316 27.18 16.10 -15.71
CA LEU A 316 25.75 16.24 -15.97
C LEU A 316 25.11 17.31 -15.08
N LYS A 317 25.32 17.23 -13.76
CA LYS A 317 24.76 18.22 -12.82
C LYS A 317 25.22 19.64 -13.13
N GLN A 318 26.51 19.83 -13.43
CA GLN A 318 27.05 21.13 -13.83
C GLN A 318 26.44 21.62 -15.16
N THR A 319 26.29 20.73 -16.14
CA THR A 319 25.73 21.03 -17.46
C THR A 319 24.26 21.43 -17.35
N LEU A 320 23.45 20.64 -16.65
CA LEU A 320 22.03 20.93 -16.45
C LEU A 320 21.80 22.22 -15.66
N GLY A 321 22.62 22.47 -14.62
CA GLY A 321 22.58 23.74 -13.92
C GLY A 321 22.87 24.93 -14.87
N HIS A 322 23.90 24.84 -15.70
CA HIS A 322 24.22 25.92 -16.65
C HIS A 322 23.07 26.22 -17.65
N TYR A 323 22.24 25.22 -17.97
CA TYR A 323 21.12 25.36 -18.89
C TYR A 323 19.79 25.78 -18.23
N GLU A 324 19.74 25.98 -16.91
CA GLU A 324 18.50 26.36 -16.21
C GLU A 324 17.94 27.73 -16.66
N THR A 325 18.78 28.61 -17.23
CA THR A 325 18.33 29.88 -17.81
C THR A 325 17.98 29.79 -19.30
N GLN A 326 18.25 28.65 -19.93
CA GLN A 326 18.13 28.43 -21.38
C GLN A 326 17.02 27.44 -21.74
N LEU A 327 16.68 26.53 -20.81
CA LEU A 327 15.58 25.58 -20.92
C LEU A 327 14.58 25.79 -19.77
N PRO A 328 13.28 25.54 -19.97
CA PRO A 328 12.33 25.47 -18.88
C PRO A 328 12.76 24.44 -17.83
N PHE A 329 12.47 24.71 -16.55
CA PHE A 329 12.91 23.85 -15.44
C PHE A 329 12.34 22.43 -15.54
N SER A 330 11.14 22.25 -16.12
CA SER A 330 10.56 20.94 -16.38
C SER A 330 11.45 20.05 -17.25
N PHE A 331 12.08 20.59 -18.30
CA PHE A 331 13.05 19.86 -19.12
C PHE A 331 14.32 19.54 -18.34
N ILE A 332 14.81 20.44 -17.47
CA ILE A 332 15.95 20.16 -16.58
C ILE A 332 15.63 18.99 -15.65
N PHE A 333 14.44 18.98 -15.06
CA PHE A 333 13.96 17.89 -14.22
C PHE A 333 13.87 16.57 -15.00
N MET A 334 13.21 16.57 -16.16
CA MET A 334 13.02 15.38 -17.00
C MET A 334 14.35 14.82 -17.55
N LEU A 335 15.29 15.67 -17.95
CA LEU A 335 16.64 15.26 -18.35
C LEU A 335 17.38 14.58 -17.19
N GLN A 336 17.30 15.14 -15.99
CA GLN A 336 17.93 14.52 -14.82
C GLN A 336 17.25 13.19 -14.45
N LYS A 337 15.92 13.10 -14.60
CA LYS A 337 15.12 11.88 -14.39
C LYS A 337 15.56 10.73 -15.29
N LEU A 338 15.86 10.99 -16.58
CA LEU A 338 16.36 9.95 -17.51
C LEU A 338 17.58 9.19 -16.97
N VAL A 339 18.44 9.88 -16.20
CA VAL A 339 19.63 9.25 -15.61
C VAL A 339 19.33 8.64 -14.24
N TYR A 340 18.58 9.35 -13.40
CA TYR A 340 18.25 8.89 -12.03
C TYR A 340 17.45 7.58 -12.04
N ASP A 341 16.54 7.44 -13.00
CA ASP A 341 15.69 6.25 -13.14
C ASP A 341 16.36 5.15 -14.00
N GLY A 342 17.55 5.42 -14.56
CA GLY A 342 18.37 4.44 -15.26
C GLY A 342 18.00 4.19 -16.73
N TYR A 343 17.28 5.11 -17.39
CA TYR A 343 16.98 5.03 -18.84
C TYR A 343 18.22 5.29 -19.70
N LEU A 344 19.00 6.32 -19.37
CA LEU A 344 20.14 6.75 -20.17
C LEU A 344 21.40 7.05 -19.34
N ASN A 345 22.56 6.93 -19.98
CA ASN A 345 23.85 7.29 -19.38
C ASN A 345 24.01 8.82 -19.27
N PRO A 346 24.68 9.35 -18.22
CA PRO A 346 24.91 10.78 -18.08
C PRO A 346 25.54 11.47 -19.30
N VAL A 347 26.41 10.77 -20.04
CA VAL A 347 27.07 11.34 -21.23
C VAL A 347 26.05 11.59 -22.36
N THR A 348 25.16 10.63 -22.61
CA THR A 348 24.10 10.76 -23.61
C THR A 348 23.16 11.91 -23.27
N VAL A 349 22.76 12.03 -21.99
CA VAL A 349 21.87 13.11 -21.54
C VAL A 349 22.53 14.49 -21.62
N CYS A 350 23.83 14.61 -21.32
CA CYS A 350 24.57 15.86 -21.53
C CYS A 350 24.53 16.32 -22.99
N GLN A 351 24.68 15.39 -23.93
CA GLN A 351 24.66 15.69 -25.36
C GLN A 351 23.25 16.01 -25.85
N LEU A 352 22.23 15.28 -25.35
CA LEU A 352 20.83 15.57 -25.61
C LEU A 352 20.44 16.97 -25.12
N ALA A 353 20.84 17.32 -23.89
CA ALA A 353 20.60 18.66 -23.32
C ALA A 353 21.20 19.78 -24.18
N ARG A 354 22.41 19.58 -24.73
CA ARG A 354 23.05 20.53 -25.66
C ARG A 354 22.21 20.73 -26.92
N LYS A 355 21.79 19.64 -27.56
CA LYS A 355 20.96 19.72 -28.77
C LYS A 355 19.62 20.40 -28.50
N LEU A 356 18.98 20.10 -27.38
CA LEU A 356 17.73 20.77 -26.98
C LEU A 356 17.93 22.27 -26.76
N VAL A 357 19.02 22.68 -26.10
CA VAL A 357 19.36 24.10 -25.95
C VAL A 357 19.56 24.78 -27.30
N ASP A 358 20.29 24.15 -28.21
CA ASP A 358 20.52 24.70 -29.55
C ASP A 358 19.20 24.81 -30.34
N LEU A 359 18.32 23.82 -30.23
CA LEU A 359 16.98 23.83 -30.83
C LEU A 359 16.11 24.97 -30.25
N PHE A 360 16.03 25.10 -28.93
CA PHE A 360 15.28 26.16 -28.25
C PHE A 360 15.82 27.56 -28.55
N LYS A 361 17.14 27.72 -28.72
CA LYS A 361 17.74 28.98 -29.14
C LYS A 361 17.44 29.34 -30.59
N SER A 362 17.37 28.34 -31.48
CA SER A 362 17.13 28.55 -32.90
C SER A 362 15.67 28.85 -33.25
N ASN A 363 14.73 28.53 -32.34
CA ASN A 363 13.32 28.75 -32.53
C ASN A 363 12.93 30.22 -32.25
N THR A 364 12.36 30.89 -33.25
CA THR A 364 11.84 32.27 -33.16
C THR A 364 10.33 32.34 -32.93
N ALA A 365 9.63 31.20 -32.93
CA ALA A 365 8.19 31.12 -32.65
C ALA A 365 7.88 31.28 -31.15
N GLN A 366 6.63 31.65 -30.82
CA GLN A 366 6.16 31.77 -29.43
C GLN A 366 5.97 30.41 -28.73
N GLU A 367 5.93 29.30 -29.46
CA GLU A 367 5.74 27.95 -28.92
C GLU A 367 7.06 27.19 -28.77
N HIS A 368 7.14 26.32 -27.77
CA HIS A 368 8.32 25.47 -27.55
C HIS A 368 8.54 24.54 -28.75
N PRO A 369 9.80 24.36 -29.23
CA PRO A 369 10.05 23.53 -30.39
C PRO A 369 9.75 22.05 -30.13
N ILE A 370 9.81 21.61 -28.87
CA ILE A 370 9.38 20.30 -28.37
C ILE A 370 8.56 20.55 -27.10
N SER A 371 7.38 19.94 -26.99
CA SER A 371 6.52 20.03 -25.81
C SER A 371 6.96 19.10 -24.67
N GLU A 372 6.50 19.38 -23.45
CA GLU A 372 6.75 18.47 -22.32
C GLU A 372 6.08 17.11 -22.50
N GLU A 373 4.93 17.08 -23.19
CA GLU A 373 4.20 15.85 -23.52
C GLU A 373 5.01 14.97 -24.48
N ALA A 374 5.60 15.55 -25.54
CA ALA A 374 6.52 14.85 -26.43
C ALA A 374 7.70 14.26 -25.65
N PHE A 375 8.28 15.04 -24.73
CA PHE A 375 9.42 14.58 -23.93
C PHE A 375 9.07 13.42 -23.01
N ARG A 376 7.90 13.43 -22.37
CA ARG A 376 7.46 12.36 -21.45
C ARG A 376 7.35 11.01 -22.14
N LYS A 377 7.09 10.96 -23.45
CA LYS A 377 7.10 9.70 -24.22
C LYS A 377 8.44 8.95 -24.11
N LEU A 378 9.57 9.62 -23.83
CA LEU A 378 10.87 8.98 -23.61
C LEU A 378 10.92 8.09 -22.36
N PHE A 379 10.07 8.31 -21.37
CA PHE A 379 10.02 7.46 -20.16
C PHE A 379 9.38 6.08 -20.41
N ARG A 380 9.05 5.78 -21.67
CA ARG A 380 8.58 4.47 -22.15
C ARG A 380 9.70 3.63 -22.79
N MET A 381 10.93 4.15 -22.81
CA MET A 381 12.08 3.48 -23.38
C MET A 381 12.42 2.20 -22.60
N ASP A 382 12.50 1.08 -23.32
CA ASP A 382 12.91 -0.21 -22.75
C ASP A 382 14.41 -0.23 -22.40
N TYR A 383 14.83 -1.16 -21.55
CA TYR A 383 16.26 -1.41 -21.33
C TYR A 383 16.94 -1.91 -22.62
N PRO A 384 18.23 -1.60 -22.85
CA PRO A 384 18.96 -2.17 -23.97
C PRO A 384 18.96 -3.71 -23.89
N THR A 385 18.36 -4.36 -24.89
CA THR A 385 18.33 -5.82 -25.04
C THR A 385 19.04 -6.25 -26.32
N PRO A 386 19.34 -7.55 -26.49
CA PRO A 386 19.90 -8.07 -27.75
C PRO A 386 19.04 -7.77 -28.99
N SER A 387 17.74 -7.50 -28.82
CA SER A 387 16.79 -7.22 -29.89
C SER A 387 16.49 -5.74 -30.10
N SER A 388 17.05 -4.84 -29.30
CA SER A 388 16.77 -3.39 -29.40
C SER A 388 17.57 -2.73 -30.54
N ASP A 389 17.02 -1.67 -31.15
CA ASP A 389 17.76 -0.86 -32.12
C ASP A 389 18.74 0.06 -31.37
N PRO A 390 20.05 0.05 -31.70
CA PRO A 390 21.01 0.98 -31.11
C PRO A 390 20.63 2.47 -31.24
N ARG A 391 19.88 2.86 -32.29
CA ARG A 391 19.46 4.25 -32.51
C ARG A 391 18.55 4.77 -31.42
N ASP A 392 17.76 3.90 -30.79
CA ASP A 392 16.82 4.22 -29.70
C ASP A 392 17.52 4.79 -28.46
N PHE A 393 18.83 4.52 -28.31
CA PHE A 393 19.65 4.95 -27.18
C PHE A 393 20.72 5.98 -27.56
N GLN A 394 20.73 6.41 -28.83
CA GLN A 394 21.65 7.41 -29.36
C GLN A 394 20.98 8.78 -29.46
N VAL A 395 21.75 9.84 -29.25
CA VAL A 395 21.23 11.22 -29.19
C VAL A 395 20.48 11.62 -30.46
N ASP A 396 20.97 11.22 -31.63
CA ASP A 396 20.32 11.54 -32.91
C ASP A 396 18.96 10.84 -33.03
N GLY A 397 18.89 9.53 -32.76
CA GLY A 397 17.63 8.80 -32.81
C GLY A 397 16.61 9.27 -31.75
N ILE A 398 17.08 9.65 -30.57
CA ILE A 398 16.22 10.26 -29.52
C ILE A 398 15.67 11.61 -29.98
N MET A 399 16.46 12.44 -30.67
CA MET A 399 15.97 13.72 -31.22
C MET A 399 14.97 13.50 -32.34
N ASP A 400 15.25 12.57 -33.27
CA ASP A 400 14.32 12.19 -34.34
C ASP A 400 12.98 11.75 -33.73
N PHE A 401 13.00 10.88 -32.71
CA PHE A 401 11.81 10.45 -31.98
C PHE A 401 11.04 11.60 -31.31
N LEU A 402 11.74 12.58 -30.73
CA LEU A 402 11.10 13.74 -30.10
C LEU A 402 10.45 14.65 -31.14
N GLU A 403 11.10 14.86 -32.28
CA GLU A 403 10.57 15.65 -33.40
C GLU A 403 9.33 14.97 -34.02
N ASP A 404 9.39 13.66 -34.24
CA ASP A 404 8.26 12.86 -34.70
C ASP A 404 7.10 12.90 -33.68
N SER A 405 7.42 12.74 -32.40
CA SER A 405 6.44 12.81 -31.31
C SER A 405 5.76 14.18 -31.19
N GLU A 406 6.50 15.25 -31.44
CA GLU A 406 5.97 16.62 -31.44
C GLU A 406 5.13 16.88 -32.69
N ALA A 407 5.55 16.39 -33.86
CA ALA A 407 4.77 16.46 -35.09
C ALA A 407 3.41 15.75 -34.91
N GLU A 408 3.42 14.56 -34.32
CA GLU A 408 2.19 13.85 -33.93
C GLU A 408 1.31 14.71 -33.01
N ILE A 409 1.87 15.37 -31.99
CA ILE A 409 1.07 16.20 -31.06
C ILE A 409 0.46 17.41 -31.80
N ARG A 410 1.24 18.08 -32.67
CA ARG A 410 0.82 19.29 -33.41
C ARG A 410 -0.19 19.02 -34.52
N ASP A 411 -0.14 17.87 -35.18
CA ASP A 411 -1.09 17.47 -36.23
C ASP A 411 -2.52 17.19 -35.70
N GLY A 412 -2.76 17.44 -34.42
CA GLY A 412 -4.10 17.56 -33.84
C GLY A 412 -4.41 16.55 -32.73
N PHE A 413 -3.40 15.95 -32.10
CA PHE A 413 -3.58 15.00 -30.99
C PHE A 413 -3.70 15.69 -29.60
N SER A 414 -4.00 16.99 -29.57
CA SER A 414 -4.01 17.90 -28.41
C SER A 414 -5.02 17.62 -27.28
N VAL A 415 -5.80 16.54 -27.37
CA VAL A 415 -6.76 16.11 -26.34
C VAL A 415 -6.04 15.75 -25.02
N GLY A 416 -4.80 15.23 -25.09
CA GLY A 416 -4.00 14.86 -23.92
C GLY A 416 -3.67 16.04 -23.00
N SER A 417 -3.19 17.15 -23.56
CA SER A 417 -2.78 18.34 -22.81
C SER A 417 -3.86 18.89 -21.87
N GLU A 418 -5.13 18.94 -22.29
CA GLU A 418 -6.25 19.36 -21.44
C GLU A 418 -6.57 18.38 -20.29
N LEU A 419 -6.32 17.09 -20.50
CA LEU A 419 -6.49 16.06 -19.48
C LEU A 419 -5.49 16.22 -18.34
N PHE A 420 -4.30 16.76 -18.62
CA PHE A 420 -3.23 16.97 -17.64
C PHE A 420 -3.15 18.40 -17.11
N ASN A 421 -4.10 19.27 -17.47
CA ASN A 421 -4.16 20.63 -16.95
C ASN A 421 -4.55 20.67 -15.46
N GLU A 422 -3.99 21.66 -14.76
CA GLU A 422 -4.34 21.96 -13.37
C GLU A 422 -5.83 22.25 -13.26
N THR A 423 -6.50 21.61 -12.30
CA THR A 423 -7.89 21.96 -11.98
C THR A 423 -7.91 22.97 -10.84
N GLN A 424 -9.09 23.48 -10.48
CA GLN A 424 -9.22 24.39 -9.35
C GLN A 424 -8.60 23.83 -8.06
N ASN A 425 -8.59 22.50 -7.89
CA ASN A 425 -8.22 21.84 -6.62
C ASN A 425 -7.03 20.87 -6.71
N LEU A 426 -6.55 20.52 -7.92
CA LEU A 426 -5.37 19.69 -8.14
C LEU A 426 -4.28 20.46 -8.85
N ILE A 427 -3.04 20.19 -8.49
CA ILE A 427 -1.86 20.83 -9.08
C ILE A 427 -0.75 19.81 -9.32
N ARG A 428 -0.05 19.95 -10.44
CA ARG A 428 1.11 19.12 -10.76
C ARG A 428 2.28 19.55 -9.90
N ILE A 429 2.95 18.58 -9.27
CA ILE A 429 4.15 18.83 -8.46
C ILE A 429 5.25 17.82 -8.81
N TYR A 430 6.50 18.21 -8.55
CA TYR A 430 7.63 17.29 -8.62
C TYR A 430 7.67 16.37 -7.40
N ARG A 431 8.03 15.12 -7.63
CA ARG A 431 8.14 14.08 -6.64
C ARG A 431 9.53 13.43 -6.66
N ALA A 432 9.97 12.93 -5.52
CA ALA A 432 11.12 12.05 -5.44
C ALA A 432 10.86 10.88 -4.49
N VAL A 433 11.32 9.68 -4.86
CA VAL A 433 11.22 8.48 -4.03
C VAL A 433 12.62 8.05 -3.60
N VAL A 434 12.89 8.10 -2.30
CA VAL A 434 14.20 7.78 -1.72
C VAL A 434 14.16 6.35 -1.19
N THR A 435 14.97 5.49 -1.77
CA THR A 435 15.12 4.08 -1.39
C THR A 435 16.47 3.81 -0.71
N PRO A 436 16.68 2.64 -0.09
CA PRO A 436 17.95 2.26 0.52
C PRO A 436 19.16 2.49 -0.39
N THR A 437 19.03 2.28 -1.69
CA THR A 437 20.13 2.43 -2.65
C THR A 437 19.99 3.68 -3.53
N ARG A 438 18.78 4.20 -3.79
CA ARG A 438 18.55 5.16 -4.90
C ARG A 438 17.67 6.35 -4.54
N ILE A 439 17.52 7.27 -5.51
CA ILE A 439 16.49 8.32 -5.54
C ILE A 439 15.87 8.27 -6.93
N TYR A 440 14.58 8.01 -7.02
CA TYR A 440 13.79 8.12 -8.25
C TYR A 440 13.15 9.50 -8.33
N LEU A 441 12.99 10.02 -9.54
CA LEU A 441 12.32 11.30 -9.78
C LEU A 441 10.98 11.05 -10.46
N GLU A 442 9.92 11.68 -9.98
CA GLU A 442 8.55 11.47 -10.47
C GLU A 442 7.84 12.83 -10.63
N GLU A 443 6.74 12.83 -11.38
CA GLU A 443 5.79 13.93 -11.43
C GLU A 443 4.42 13.37 -11.03
N GLY A 444 3.51 14.23 -10.57
CA GLY A 444 2.14 13.79 -10.37
C GLY A 444 1.24 14.89 -9.82
N MET A 445 -0.06 14.61 -9.83
CA MET A 445 -1.08 15.51 -9.28
C MET A 445 -1.16 15.40 -7.76
N GLU A 446 -1.25 16.54 -7.07
CA GLU A 446 -1.57 16.64 -5.64
C GLU A 446 -2.74 17.59 -5.40
N ALA A 447 -3.52 17.30 -4.36
CA ALA A 447 -4.51 18.24 -3.85
C ALA A 447 -3.83 19.51 -3.33
N LYS A 448 -4.44 20.66 -3.59
CA LYS A 448 -3.97 21.92 -3.03
C LYS A 448 -4.03 21.90 -1.50
N ASN A 449 -2.97 22.41 -0.89
CA ASN A 449 -2.88 22.68 0.54
C ASN A 449 -2.66 24.19 0.75
N ARG A 450 -2.53 24.62 2.01
CA ARG A 450 -2.35 26.03 2.35
C ARG A 450 -1.09 26.63 1.70
N ILE A 451 0.03 25.91 1.72
CA ILE A 451 1.29 26.38 1.13
C ILE A 451 1.14 26.60 -0.37
N LEU A 452 0.60 25.62 -1.08
CA LEU A 452 0.43 25.71 -2.52
C LEU A 452 -0.57 26.81 -2.93
N ARG A 453 -1.58 27.11 -2.09
CA ARG A 453 -2.48 28.25 -2.29
C ARG A 453 -1.81 29.61 -2.00
N LYS A 454 -0.88 29.66 -1.06
CA LYS A 454 -0.18 30.90 -0.65
C LYS A 454 0.84 31.39 -1.69
N PHE A 455 1.39 30.48 -2.48
CA PHE A 455 2.41 30.77 -3.50
C PHE A 455 1.94 30.29 -4.88
N PRO A 456 0.94 30.97 -5.49
CA PRO A 456 0.49 30.63 -6.83
C PRO A 456 1.64 30.80 -7.84
N ASN A 457 1.69 29.95 -8.85
CA ASN A 457 2.68 29.94 -9.94
C ASN A 457 4.14 29.66 -9.51
N HIS A 458 4.36 29.14 -8.30
CA HIS A 458 5.70 28.78 -7.79
C HIS A 458 5.76 27.31 -7.34
N GLN A 459 4.88 26.46 -7.87
CA GLN A 459 4.72 25.08 -7.42
C GLN A 459 5.91 24.19 -7.80
N ASP A 460 6.63 24.57 -8.86
CA ASP A 460 7.89 23.98 -9.30
C ASP A 460 9.02 24.11 -8.26
N TYR A 461 8.90 25.02 -7.29
CA TYR A 461 9.83 25.16 -6.16
C TYR A 461 9.49 24.27 -4.97
N PHE A 462 8.38 23.53 -5.00
CA PHE A 462 8.00 22.56 -3.98
C PHE A 462 8.15 21.14 -4.52
N MET A 463 8.65 20.23 -3.68
CA MET A 463 8.86 18.84 -4.04
C MET A 463 8.33 17.94 -2.94
N ARG A 464 7.57 16.93 -3.31
CA ARG A 464 7.10 15.89 -2.39
C ARG A 464 8.07 14.72 -2.41
N VAL A 465 8.53 14.28 -1.24
CA VAL A 465 9.53 13.22 -1.14
C VAL A 465 9.00 12.07 -0.28
N GLN A 466 9.02 10.85 -0.81
CA GLN A 466 8.65 9.63 -0.09
C GLN A 466 9.89 8.80 0.22
N PHE A 467 9.93 8.21 1.41
CA PHE A 467 10.96 7.26 1.84
C PHE A 467 10.34 5.87 1.94
N CYS A 468 10.91 4.90 1.22
CA CYS A 468 10.40 3.54 1.18
C CYS A 468 11.52 2.54 0.86
N ASP A 469 11.19 1.26 0.82
CA ASP A 469 12.02 0.17 0.35
C ASP A 469 12.02 0.11 -1.21
N GLU A 470 12.91 -0.69 -1.82
CA GLU A 470 13.08 -0.80 -3.28
C GLU A 470 11.84 -1.34 -4.03
N ASN A 471 10.87 -1.90 -3.30
CA ASN A 471 9.57 -2.34 -3.81
C ASN A 471 8.43 -1.33 -3.51
N GLY A 472 8.78 -0.11 -3.11
CA GLY A 472 7.82 0.94 -2.77
C GLY A 472 7.05 0.71 -1.45
N GLN A 473 7.36 -0.34 -0.68
CA GLN A 473 6.76 -0.59 0.64
C GLN A 473 7.54 0.10 1.76
N ASP A 474 6.97 0.17 2.96
CA ASP A 474 7.73 0.58 4.13
C ASP A 474 8.89 -0.39 4.41
N LEU A 475 9.95 0.11 5.04
CA LEU A 475 11.07 -0.72 5.46
C LEU A 475 10.60 -1.79 6.44
N TYR A 476 10.73 -3.06 6.04
CA TYR A 476 10.30 -4.17 6.89
C TYR A 476 11.15 -4.28 8.16
N TYR A 477 10.50 -4.22 9.32
CA TYR A 477 11.14 -4.44 10.61
C TYR A 477 11.52 -5.93 10.80
N SER A 478 12.81 -6.19 11.03
CA SER A 478 13.31 -7.50 11.45
C SER A 478 14.24 -7.38 12.65
N ALA A 479 13.98 -8.16 13.70
CA ALA A 479 14.87 -8.25 14.86
C ALA A 479 16.27 -8.81 14.52
N LYS A 480 16.45 -9.41 13.33
CA LYS A 480 17.72 -9.98 12.88
C LYS A 480 18.56 -9.04 12.00
N ILE A 481 17.97 -7.95 11.50
CA ILE A 481 18.60 -7.05 10.52
C ILE A 481 18.52 -5.62 11.03
N SER A 482 19.66 -4.98 11.32
CA SER A 482 19.69 -3.54 11.61
C SER A 482 19.44 -2.74 10.33
N LEU A 483 18.58 -1.72 10.45
CA LEU A 483 18.30 -0.73 9.40
C LEU A 483 19.04 0.59 9.62
N ASP A 484 19.92 0.69 10.64
CA ASP A 484 20.61 1.92 10.99
C ASP A 484 21.41 2.55 9.84
N PRO A 485 22.10 1.77 8.97
CA PRO A 485 22.78 2.35 7.82
C PRO A 485 21.82 3.01 6.82
N ILE A 486 20.60 2.45 6.68
CA ILE A 486 19.57 3.00 5.80
C ILE A 486 18.97 4.28 6.40
N HIS A 487 18.64 4.27 7.69
CA HIS A 487 18.16 5.47 8.38
C HIS A 487 19.20 6.60 8.35
N LYS A 488 20.50 6.27 8.49
CA LYS A 488 21.60 7.23 8.35
C LYS A 488 21.61 7.85 6.94
N ARG A 489 21.42 7.05 5.90
CA ARG A 489 21.29 7.55 4.52
C ARG A 489 20.08 8.48 4.39
N PHE A 490 18.91 8.09 4.87
CA PHE A 490 17.70 8.92 4.78
C PHE A 490 17.87 10.26 5.50
N LYS A 491 18.47 10.24 6.70
CA LYS A 491 18.84 11.45 7.44
C LYS A 491 19.80 12.35 6.64
N GLN A 492 20.79 11.78 5.95
CA GLN A 492 21.71 12.56 5.11
C GLN A 492 20.99 13.21 3.92
N VAL A 493 20.02 12.53 3.31
CA VAL A 493 19.21 13.12 2.23
C VAL A 493 18.39 14.29 2.75
N LEU A 494 17.75 14.17 3.91
CA LEU A 494 17.00 15.27 4.53
C LEU A 494 17.88 16.46 4.91
N ALA A 495 19.09 16.19 5.43
CA ALA A 495 20.04 17.24 5.83
C ALA A 495 20.64 18.00 4.63
N ASN A 496 20.98 17.29 3.55
CA ASN A 496 21.62 17.88 2.38
C ASN A 496 20.61 18.47 1.39
N GLY A 497 19.38 17.96 1.38
CA GLY A 497 18.39 18.22 0.34
C GLY A 497 18.62 17.44 -0.94
N ILE A 498 17.74 17.63 -1.92
CA ILE A 498 17.82 17.03 -3.26
C ILE A 498 18.11 18.12 -4.27
N ALA A 499 19.16 17.94 -5.08
CA ALA A 499 19.57 18.91 -6.10
C ALA A 499 19.03 18.51 -7.48
N ILE A 500 18.32 19.42 -8.13
CA ILE A 500 17.88 19.35 -9.54
C ILE A 500 18.36 20.62 -10.23
N GLY A 501 19.23 20.50 -11.24
CA GLY A 501 19.92 21.68 -11.79
C GLY A 501 20.71 22.43 -10.71
N HIS A 502 20.53 23.75 -10.58
CA HIS A 502 21.09 24.53 -9.46
C HIS A 502 20.15 24.63 -8.25
N ARG A 503 18.90 24.17 -8.37
CA ARG A 503 17.93 24.20 -7.27
C ARG A 503 18.23 23.09 -6.27
N ILE A 504 18.35 23.48 -5.00
CA ILE A 504 18.47 22.54 -3.89
C ILE A 504 17.17 22.59 -3.08
N TYR A 505 16.40 21.52 -3.14
CA TYR A 505 15.17 21.34 -2.39
C TYR A 505 15.52 20.89 -0.97
N ARG A 506 15.23 21.73 0.03
CA ARG A 506 15.54 21.51 1.45
C ARG A 506 14.30 21.24 2.27
N PHE A 507 14.48 20.58 3.42
CA PHE A 507 13.39 20.18 4.30
C PHE A 507 12.48 21.34 4.69
N LEU A 508 11.18 21.19 4.45
CA LEU A 508 10.15 22.18 4.75
C LEU A 508 9.19 21.67 5.85
N GLY A 509 8.66 20.45 5.73
CA GLY A 509 7.74 19.91 6.74
C GLY A 509 6.92 18.73 6.25
N PHE A 510 6.00 18.23 7.09
CA PHE A 510 5.13 17.11 6.78
C PHE A 510 3.82 17.18 7.57
N SER A 511 2.71 16.72 6.98
CA SER A 511 1.44 16.52 7.69
C SER A 511 1.45 15.22 8.51
N HIS A 512 0.43 15.00 9.35
CA HIS A 512 0.29 13.75 10.09
C HIS A 512 0.12 12.52 9.17
N SER A 513 -0.66 12.65 8.09
CA SER A 513 -0.78 11.60 7.07
C SER A 513 0.56 11.38 6.35
N SER A 514 1.29 12.46 6.06
CA SER A 514 2.63 12.36 5.44
C SER A 514 3.62 11.61 6.33
N LEU A 515 3.62 11.86 7.63
CA LEU A 515 4.48 11.16 8.59
C LEU A 515 4.21 9.65 8.60
N ARG A 516 2.93 9.25 8.61
CA ARG A 516 2.50 7.85 8.56
C ARG A 516 2.84 7.17 7.25
N SER A 517 2.80 7.90 6.14
CA SER A 517 3.18 7.40 4.81
C SER A 517 4.67 7.60 4.49
N HIS A 518 5.50 7.92 5.49
CA HIS A 518 6.92 8.19 5.36
C HIS A 518 7.26 9.19 4.24
N SER A 519 6.54 10.32 4.19
CA SER A 519 6.73 11.37 3.19
C SER A 519 6.86 12.77 3.80
N VAL A 520 7.55 13.66 3.08
CA VAL A 520 7.84 15.04 3.47
C VAL A 520 7.70 16.00 2.29
N TRP A 521 7.59 17.29 2.59
CA TRP A 521 7.73 18.38 1.63
C TRP A 521 9.14 18.98 1.75
N LEU A 522 9.75 19.21 0.59
CA LEU A 522 10.95 20.01 0.43
C LEU A 522 10.62 21.27 -0.37
N SER A 523 11.38 22.35 -0.21
CA SER A 523 11.30 23.52 -1.08
C SER A 523 12.67 24.07 -1.45
N ALA A 524 12.77 24.59 -2.68
CA ALA A 524 13.92 25.35 -3.15
C ALA A 524 13.71 26.86 -2.94
N PRO A 525 14.76 27.69 -2.89
CA PRO A 525 14.61 29.14 -2.76
C PRO A 525 13.95 29.80 -3.97
N PHE A 526 13.05 30.75 -3.75
CA PHE A 526 12.41 31.56 -4.81
C PHE A 526 12.07 32.97 -4.34
N MET A 527 11.77 33.88 -5.28
CA MET A 527 11.31 35.23 -4.96
C MET A 527 9.79 35.31 -5.10
N TYR A 528 9.10 35.84 -4.09
CA TYR A 528 7.65 36.08 -4.13
C TYR A 528 7.33 37.44 -3.53
N ASN A 529 6.63 38.30 -4.29
CA ASN A 529 6.37 39.71 -3.92
C ASN A 529 7.64 40.44 -3.44
N GLU A 530 8.71 40.33 -4.23
CA GLU A 530 10.03 40.93 -3.94
C GLU A 530 10.71 40.44 -2.66
N ARG A 531 10.21 39.36 -2.05
CA ARG A 531 10.80 38.74 -0.86
C ARG A 531 11.32 37.35 -1.17
N LEU A 532 12.54 37.08 -0.72
CA LEU A 532 13.12 35.74 -0.77
C LEU A 532 12.31 34.80 0.13
N GLN A 533 11.87 33.68 -0.45
CA GLN A 533 11.25 32.57 0.24
C GLN A 533 12.27 31.43 0.32
N ILE A 534 12.54 31.00 1.56
CA ILE A 534 13.30 29.80 1.92
C ILE A 534 12.47 29.03 2.95
N PRO A 535 12.72 27.72 3.19
CA PRO A 535 11.89 26.92 4.07
C PRO A 535 11.60 27.58 5.43
N GLU A 536 12.61 28.19 6.05
CA GLU A 536 12.49 28.85 7.34
C GLU A 536 11.53 30.04 7.29
N LEU A 537 11.62 30.89 6.26
CA LEU A 537 10.76 32.07 6.10
C LEU A 537 9.33 31.69 5.73
N ILE A 538 9.16 30.63 4.94
CA ILE A 538 7.84 30.07 4.62
C ILE A 538 7.14 29.62 5.92
N ILE A 539 7.86 28.90 6.79
CA ILE A 539 7.33 28.44 8.09
C ILE A 539 6.99 29.62 8.99
N THR A 540 7.88 30.62 9.14
CA THR A 540 7.59 31.82 9.94
C THR A 540 6.34 32.55 9.42
N GLY A 541 6.11 32.54 8.11
CA GLY A 541 4.90 33.09 7.50
C GLY A 541 3.60 32.34 7.82
N LEU A 542 3.66 31.14 8.43
CA LEU A 542 2.47 30.38 8.83
C LEU A 542 1.96 30.72 10.23
N GLY A 543 2.82 31.20 11.12
CA GLY A 543 2.46 31.48 12.50
C GLY A 543 3.67 31.44 13.44
N ARG A 544 3.39 31.59 14.73
CA ARG A 544 4.40 31.67 15.79
C ARG A 544 4.62 30.30 16.43
N PHE A 545 5.81 29.74 16.23
CA PHE A 545 6.17 28.39 16.67
C PHE A 545 7.31 28.37 17.71
N GLU A 546 7.88 29.53 18.03
CA GLU A 546 9.13 29.67 18.81
C GLU A 546 8.96 29.14 20.24
N LYS A 547 7.73 29.17 20.77
CA LYS A 547 7.38 28.66 22.10
C LYS A 547 7.21 27.13 22.14
N ILE A 548 7.19 26.45 21.00
CA ILE A 548 7.03 25.00 20.91
C ILE A 548 8.42 24.37 20.85
N GLN A 549 8.90 23.87 21.98
CA GLN A 549 10.27 23.33 22.12
C GLN A 549 10.34 21.81 21.85
N SER A 550 9.21 21.17 21.57
CA SER A 550 9.12 19.76 21.19
C SER A 550 9.12 19.62 19.66
N PRO A 551 10.08 18.87 19.06
CA PRO A 551 10.13 18.67 17.61
C PRO A 551 8.88 18.01 17.04
N ALA A 552 8.37 16.97 17.71
CA ALA A 552 7.16 16.27 17.30
C ALA A 552 5.95 17.23 17.28
N ARG A 553 5.75 17.98 18.36
CA ARG A 553 4.66 18.94 18.45
C ARG A 553 4.80 20.07 17.44
N ARG A 554 5.99 20.64 17.27
CA ARG A 554 6.24 21.72 16.30
C ARG A 554 5.99 21.24 14.86
N ALA A 555 6.53 20.08 14.49
CA ALA A 555 6.29 19.45 13.20
C ALA A 555 4.79 19.20 12.97
N ALA A 556 4.07 18.68 13.97
CA ALA A 556 2.62 18.47 13.88
C ALA A 556 1.82 19.77 13.70
N ARG A 557 2.28 20.91 14.23
CA ARG A 557 1.62 22.21 14.05
C ARG A 557 1.89 22.85 12.70
N ILE A 558 3.15 22.82 12.25
CA ILE A 558 3.54 23.21 10.89
C ILE A 558 2.82 22.33 9.86
N GLY A 559 2.73 21.02 10.15
CA GLY A 559 2.05 20.00 9.36
C GLY A 559 0.61 20.29 9.01
N GLN A 560 -0.08 21.15 9.77
CA GLN A 560 -1.46 21.53 9.50
C GLN A 560 -1.60 22.27 8.16
N ALA A 561 -0.58 23.06 7.77
CA ALA A 561 -0.56 23.77 6.49
C ALA A 561 -0.36 22.84 5.27
N PHE A 562 0.07 21.60 5.51
CA PHE A 562 0.27 20.56 4.49
C PHE A 562 -0.88 19.56 4.43
N SER A 563 -1.95 19.77 5.22
CA SER A 563 -3.16 18.95 5.12
C SER A 563 -3.80 19.15 3.76
N GLU A 564 -4.33 18.07 3.18
CA GLU A 564 -5.12 18.17 1.96
C GLU A 564 -6.41 18.93 2.28
N THR A 565 -6.58 20.09 1.65
CA THR A 565 -7.73 21.00 1.86
C THR A 565 -8.22 21.43 0.47
N PRO A 566 -8.98 20.57 -0.21
CA PRO A 566 -9.34 20.79 -1.61
C PRO A 566 -10.19 22.03 -1.82
N TYR A 567 -10.88 22.52 -0.79
CA TYR A 567 -11.73 23.72 -0.87
C TYR A 567 -11.30 24.76 0.18
N ALA A 568 -11.50 26.04 -0.15
CA ALA A 568 -11.27 27.15 0.75
C ALA A 568 -12.34 28.23 0.55
N VAL A 569 -12.76 28.85 1.64
CA VAL A 569 -13.72 29.97 1.68
C VAL A 569 -12.99 31.19 2.23
N SER A 570 -13.02 32.29 1.48
CA SER A 570 -12.50 33.58 1.93
C SER A 570 -13.44 34.17 2.98
N LEU A 571 -12.93 34.48 4.16
CA LEU A 571 -13.76 35.07 5.22
C LEU A 571 -14.24 36.47 4.84
N ASP A 572 -13.39 37.25 4.18
CA ASP A 572 -13.69 38.64 3.80
C ASP A 572 -14.75 38.70 2.70
N ASP A 573 -14.63 37.86 1.67
CA ASP A 573 -15.56 37.85 0.52
C ASP A 573 -17.00 37.51 0.94
N PHE A 574 -17.15 36.65 1.96
CA PHE A 574 -18.44 36.22 2.49
C PHE A 574 -18.83 36.91 3.81
N GLY A 575 -18.05 37.89 4.27
CA GLY A 575 -18.32 38.64 5.50
C GLY A 575 -18.41 37.78 6.77
N ILE A 576 -17.68 36.66 6.82
CA ILE A 576 -17.72 35.68 7.91
C ILE A 576 -16.95 36.21 9.12
N LYS A 577 -17.62 36.35 10.26
CA LYS A 577 -16.98 36.76 11.51
C LYS A 577 -16.49 35.55 12.30
N VAL A 578 -15.27 35.64 12.83
CA VAL A 578 -14.74 34.64 13.77
C VAL A 578 -14.98 35.10 15.20
N VAL A 579 -15.80 34.36 15.94
CA VAL A 579 -16.13 34.64 17.34
C VAL A 579 -15.39 33.65 18.23
N LYS A 580 -14.65 34.14 19.24
CA LYS A 580 -14.03 33.27 20.24
C LYS A 580 -15.00 32.98 21.37
N ILE A 581 -15.26 31.70 21.64
CA ILE A 581 -16.11 31.23 22.75
C ILE A 581 -15.31 30.32 23.69
N LYS A 582 -15.77 30.13 24.93
CA LYS A 582 -15.06 29.30 25.93
C LYS A 582 -15.27 27.82 25.67
N ASP A 583 -14.34 26.97 26.07
CA ASP A 583 -14.60 25.53 26.12
C ASP A 583 -15.68 25.18 27.15
N VAL A 584 -16.42 24.09 26.89
CA VAL A 584 -17.35 23.51 27.85
C VAL A 584 -16.58 22.53 28.73
N GLU A 585 -16.33 22.93 29.96
CA GLU A 585 -15.53 22.17 30.91
C GLU A 585 -16.37 21.70 32.10
N ARG A 586 -16.20 20.43 32.50
CA ARG A 586 -16.76 19.86 33.74
C ARG A 586 -15.77 18.86 34.31
N ASN A 587 -15.58 18.86 35.63
CA ASN A 587 -14.71 17.92 36.34
C ASN A 587 -13.30 17.80 35.71
N ASP A 588 -12.69 18.95 35.36
CA ASP A 588 -11.37 19.03 34.72
C ASP A 588 -11.28 18.32 33.35
N ARG A 589 -12.42 18.10 32.68
CA ARG A 589 -12.54 17.54 31.34
C ARG A 589 -13.20 18.53 30.39
N VAL A 590 -12.74 18.55 29.14
CA VAL A 590 -13.24 19.41 28.07
C VAL A 590 -14.22 18.60 27.22
N PHE A 591 -15.51 18.90 27.30
CA PHE A 591 -16.57 18.22 26.53
C PHE A 591 -16.65 18.72 25.08
N SER A 592 -16.14 19.92 24.83
CA SER A 592 -16.11 20.58 23.52
C SER A 592 -14.78 20.44 22.77
N ASP A 593 -13.92 19.48 23.14
CA ASP A 593 -12.52 19.41 22.64
C ASP A 593 -12.50 19.23 21.12
N GLY A 594 -12.19 20.31 20.40
CA GLY A 594 -12.06 20.31 18.94
C GLY A 594 -13.32 20.64 18.14
N VAL A 595 -14.44 21.05 18.76
CA VAL A 595 -15.69 21.37 18.04
C VAL A 595 -16.24 22.76 18.37
N GLY A 596 -16.77 23.44 17.36
CA GLY A 596 -17.48 24.71 17.52
C GLY A 596 -18.69 24.84 16.58
N PRO A 597 -19.61 25.76 16.84
CA PRO A 597 -20.76 25.98 15.97
C PRO A 597 -20.47 26.96 14.82
N MET A 598 -21.26 26.85 13.75
CA MET A 598 -21.30 27.79 12.62
C MET A 598 -22.75 28.16 12.27
N SER A 599 -22.96 29.37 11.74
CA SER A 599 -24.28 29.83 11.32
C SER A 599 -24.70 29.24 9.96
N ILE A 600 -25.98 29.38 9.63
CA ILE A 600 -26.54 28.92 8.34
C ILE A 600 -25.94 29.67 7.15
N GLU A 601 -25.65 30.97 7.28
CA GLU A 601 -25.07 31.79 6.21
C GLU A 601 -23.64 31.35 5.88
N VAL A 602 -22.88 30.89 6.89
CA VAL A 602 -21.56 30.29 6.67
C VAL A 602 -21.68 28.96 5.92
N LEU A 603 -22.66 28.15 6.29
CA LEU A 603 -22.92 26.88 5.61
C LEU A 603 -23.30 27.10 4.13
N GLU A 604 -24.12 28.11 3.83
CA GLU A 604 -24.43 28.53 2.46
C GLU A 604 -23.19 29.02 1.69
N ALA A 605 -22.30 29.79 2.34
CA ALA A 605 -21.04 30.21 1.76
C ALA A 605 -20.15 29.00 1.40
N ILE A 606 -20.06 28.00 2.29
CA ILE A 606 -19.32 26.77 2.01
C ILE A 606 -19.99 25.97 0.88
N HIS A 607 -21.32 25.89 0.87
CA HIS A 607 -22.07 25.22 -0.19
C HIS A 607 -21.79 25.82 -1.58
N SER A 608 -21.53 27.12 -1.66
CA SER A 608 -21.21 27.81 -2.93
C SER A 608 -19.85 27.43 -3.53
N VAL A 609 -18.91 26.90 -2.73
CA VAL A 609 -17.55 26.54 -3.19
C VAL A 609 -17.33 25.03 -3.33
N ILE A 610 -18.19 24.20 -2.73
CA ILE A 610 -18.11 22.75 -2.85
C ILE A 610 -18.92 22.25 -4.06
N PRO A 611 -18.57 21.11 -4.68
CA PRO A 611 -19.33 20.57 -5.80
C PRO A 611 -20.73 20.13 -5.37
N GLU A 612 -21.75 20.38 -6.21
CA GLU A 612 -23.15 19.98 -5.96
C GLU A 612 -23.31 18.50 -5.58
N SER A 613 -22.46 17.63 -6.12
CA SER A 613 -22.42 16.19 -5.78
C SER A 613 -22.20 15.89 -4.29
N LYS A 614 -21.71 16.86 -3.51
CA LYS A 614 -21.50 16.76 -2.07
C LYS A 614 -22.74 17.15 -1.25
N GLY A 615 -23.83 17.57 -1.88
CA GLY A 615 -25.06 17.95 -1.19
C GLY A 615 -24.84 19.08 -0.19
N TYR A 616 -25.64 19.09 0.89
CA TYR A 616 -25.66 20.17 1.89
C TYR A 616 -25.22 19.65 3.28
N PRO A 617 -23.91 19.42 3.50
CA PRO A 617 -23.39 18.81 4.73
C PRO A 617 -23.39 19.78 5.92
N THR A 618 -24.02 19.43 7.03
CA THR A 618 -24.13 20.31 8.21
C THR A 618 -22.97 20.25 9.19
N CYS A 619 -22.04 19.31 9.00
CA CYS A 619 -20.86 19.11 9.86
C CYS A 619 -19.60 19.06 8.98
N ILE A 620 -18.60 19.85 9.33
CA ILE A 620 -17.48 20.20 8.46
C ILE A 620 -16.18 20.14 9.24
N GLN A 621 -15.21 19.35 8.77
CA GLN A 621 -13.86 19.37 9.31
C GLN A 621 -13.07 20.50 8.65
N PHE A 622 -12.42 21.36 9.45
CA PHE A 622 -11.77 22.56 8.93
C PHE A 622 -10.36 22.79 9.46
N ARG A 623 -9.66 23.71 8.77
CA ARG A 623 -8.47 24.42 9.23
C ARG A 623 -8.65 25.90 8.99
N TRP A 624 -8.23 26.71 9.95
CA TRP A 624 -8.23 28.17 9.81
C TRP A 624 -7.13 28.75 10.67
N ALA A 625 -6.20 29.50 10.08
CA ALA A 625 -5.04 30.03 10.80
C ALA A 625 -4.33 28.92 11.61
N GLY A 626 -4.18 29.06 12.93
CA GLY A 626 -3.64 28.04 13.81
C GLY A 626 -4.67 27.10 14.46
N ALA A 627 -5.95 27.22 14.09
CA ALA A 627 -7.05 26.42 14.60
C ALA A 627 -7.37 25.21 13.71
N LYS A 628 -7.82 24.12 14.35
CA LYS A 628 -8.36 22.93 13.72
C LYS A 628 -9.54 22.37 14.50
N GLY A 629 -10.47 21.72 13.80
CA GLY A 629 -11.56 21.01 14.45
C GLY A 629 -12.71 20.69 13.53
N MET A 630 -13.87 20.48 14.14
CA MET A 630 -15.18 20.38 13.49
C MET A 630 -15.97 21.67 13.68
N LEU A 631 -16.71 22.06 12.64
CA LEU A 631 -17.79 23.04 12.70
C LEU A 631 -19.13 22.33 12.46
N ALA A 632 -20.10 22.57 13.33
CA ALA A 632 -21.45 22.04 13.20
C ALA A 632 -22.47 23.17 13.07
N LEU A 633 -23.51 22.97 12.25
CA LEU A 633 -24.59 23.94 12.10
C LEU A 633 -25.29 24.18 13.44
N ASP A 634 -25.37 25.44 13.86
CA ASP A 634 -26.26 25.89 14.91
C ASP A 634 -27.20 26.96 14.33
N PRO A 635 -28.48 26.60 14.06
CA PRO A 635 -29.43 27.52 13.45
C PRO A 635 -29.86 28.66 14.37
N THR A 636 -29.46 28.63 15.65
CA THR A 636 -29.75 29.70 16.61
C THR A 636 -28.75 30.86 16.52
N LEU A 637 -27.62 30.68 15.84
CA LEU A 637 -26.64 31.73 15.62
C LEU A 637 -27.16 32.78 14.64
N THR A 638 -27.04 34.06 15.00
CA THR A 638 -27.49 35.18 14.17
C THR A 638 -26.34 35.76 13.34
N GLY A 639 -26.54 35.86 12.02
CA GLY A 639 -25.58 36.44 11.09
C GLY A 639 -24.42 35.51 10.75
N SER A 640 -23.61 35.90 9.76
CA SER A 640 -22.49 35.09 9.24
C SER A 640 -21.33 35.00 10.23
N GLN A 641 -21.25 33.90 10.98
CA GLN A 641 -20.19 33.70 11.96
C GLN A 641 -19.82 32.23 12.18
N ILE A 642 -18.53 32.01 12.49
CA ILE A 642 -18.00 30.76 13.03
C ILE A 642 -17.50 30.98 14.46
N CYS A 643 -17.67 29.99 15.31
CA CYS A 643 -17.27 30.06 16.71
C CYS A 643 -16.07 29.13 16.97
N ILE A 644 -14.97 29.70 17.49
CA ILE A 644 -13.71 28.99 17.75
C ILE A 644 -13.44 28.94 19.26
N ARG A 645 -13.07 27.76 19.75
CA ARG A 645 -12.73 27.50 21.17
C ARG A 645 -11.22 27.41 21.41
N PRO A 646 -10.73 27.63 22.66
CA PRO A 646 -9.33 27.46 23.01
C PRO A 646 -8.77 26.07 22.66
N SER A 647 -9.54 25.01 22.88
CA SER A 647 -9.18 23.64 22.51
C SER A 647 -8.86 23.49 21.03
N MET A 648 -9.47 24.30 20.15
CA MET A 648 -9.26 24.26 18.69
C MET A 648 -8.00 25.00 18.25
N GLU A 649 -7.59 26.07 18.95
CA GLU A 649 -6.43 26.91 18.62
C GLU A 649 -5.13 26.25 19.08
N LYS A 650 -4.34 25.73 18.14
CA LYS A 650 -3.14 24.93 18.46
C LYS A 650 -1.84 25.75 18.45
N PHE A 651 -1.83 26.87 17.75
CA PHE A 651 -0.77 27.88 17.73
C PHE A 651 -1.33 29.22 17.24
N HIS A 652 -0.62 30.31 17.47
CA HIS A 652 -1.05 31.63 17.00
C HIS A 652 -0.59 31.87 15.56
N SER A 653 -1.47 32.39 14.72
CA SER A 653 -1.19 32.69 13.31
C SER A 653 -1.93 33.94 12.86
N GLU A 654 -1.27 34.70 11.97
CA GLU A 654 -1.83 35.89 11.32
C GLU A 654 -2.40 35.56 9.92
N ASP A 655 -2.32 34.28 9.49
CA ASP A 655 -2.85 33.79 8.22
C ASP A 655 -4.35 33.46 8.35
N THR A 656 -5.18 34.49 8.39
CA THR A 656 -6.61 34.41 8.74
C THR A 656 -7.58 34.50 7.55
N VAL A 657 -7.07 34.65 6.33
CA VAL A 657 -7.89 35.00 5.15
C VAL A 657 -8.87 33.89 4.79
N ASN A 658 -8.46 32.62 4.87
CA ASN A 658 -9.21 31.50 4.32
C ASN A 658 -9.59 30.46 5.38
N LEU A 659 -10.87 30.08 5.41
CA LEU A 659 -11.37 28.86 6.04
C LEU A 659 -11.18 27.70 5.08
N GLU A 660 -10.45 26.68 5.50
CA GLU A 660 -10.03 25.58 4.64
C GLU A 660 -10.79 24.32 5.01
N ILE A 661 -11.37 23.64 4.04
CA ILE A 661 -12.23 22.48 4.26
C ILE A 661 -11.42 21.21 4.06
N CYS A 662 -11.33 20.38 5.10
CA CYS A 662 -10.64 19.08 5.08
C CYS A 662 -11.58 17.96 4.64
N ASP A 663 -12.72 17.82 5.32
CA ASP A 663 -13.70 16.77 5.06
C ASP A 663 -15.12 17.23 5.42
N LEU A 664 -16.12 16.51 4.91
CA LEU A 664 -17.54 16.87 4.96
C LEU A 664 -18.40 15.65 5.34
N ALA A 665 -19.31 15.83 6.29
CA ALA A 665 -20.34 14.86 6.65
C ALA A 665 -21.47 14.77 5.60
N HIS A 666 -21.11 14.54 4.34
CA HIS A 666 -22.04 14.55 3.20
C HIS A 666 -22.80 13.24 2.99
N LYS A 667 -22.31 12.13 3.56
CA LYS A 667 -22.95 10.82 3.48
C LYS A 667 -22.62 9.98 4.70
N PRO A 668 -23.53 9.10 5.14
CA PRO A 668 -23.22 8.14 6.19
C PRO A 668 -22.20 7.10 5.69
N ILE A 669 -21.37 6.60 6.60
CA ILE A 669 -20.33 5.61 6.30
C ILE A 669 -20.80 4.24 6.82
N PRO A 670 -20.92 3.21 5.97
CA PRO A 670 -21.30 1.87 6.42
C PRO A 670 -20.30 1.32 7.44
N LEU A 671 -20.82 0.76 8.54
CA LEU A 671 -19.97 0.10 9.52
C LEU A 671 -19.58 -1.29 9.02
N VAL A 672 -18.29 -1.59 9.14
CA VAL A 672 -17.74 -2.93 8.98
C VAL A 672 -17.00 -3.30 10.25
N LEU A 673 -17.17 -4.54 10.71
CA LEU A 673 -16.32 -5.10 11.75
C LEU A 673 -14.88 -5.19 11.24
N ASN A 674 -13.95 -5.21 12.17
CA ASN A 674 -12.56 -5.57 11.92
C ASN A 674 -12.12 -6.55 13.01
N ARG A 675 -10.94 -7.16 12.85
CA ARG A 675 -10.48 -8.21 13.78
C ARG A 675 -10.44 -7.75 15.24
N GLN A 676 -10.03 -6.50 15.50
CA GLN A 676 -9.96 -5.96 16.85
C GLN A 676 -11.36 -5.76 17.47
N LEU A 677 -12.29 -5.17 16.72
CA LEU A 677 -13.68 -5.01 17.18
C LEU A 677 -14.34 -6.36 17.44
N VAL A 678 -14.18 -7.34 16.54
CA VAL A 678 -14.69 -8.70 16.74
C VAL A 678 -14.16 -9.28 18.05
N LYS A 679 -12.86 -9.13 18.32
CA LYS A 679 -12.25 -9.70 19.51
C LYS A 679 -12.73 -9.03 20.80
N ILE A 680 -12.87 -7.70 20.81
CA ILE A 680 -13.41 -6.99 22.00
C ILE A 680 -14.87 -7.37 22.23
N LEU A 681 -15.70 -7.38 21.18
CA LEU A 681 -17.12 -7.75 21.29
C LEU A 681 -17.30 -9.20 21.75
N GLU A 682 -16.49 -10.15 21.26
CA GLU A 682 -16.44 -11.53 21.76
C GLU A 682 -16.23 -11.55 23.29
N ASP A 683 -15.25 -10.80 23.79
CA ASP A 683 -14.91 -10.77 25.22
C ASP A 683 -15.92 -9.96 26.07
N MET A 684 -16.68 -9.06 25.46
CA MET A 684 -17.86 -8.40 26.06
C MET A 684 -19.07 -9.35 26.16
N GLY A 685 -19.03 -10.52 25.52
CA GLY A 685 -20.11 -11.52 25.54
C GLY A 685 -21.06 -11.46 24.35
N ALA A 686 -20.64 -10.84 23.23
CA ALA A 686 -21.42 -10.87 21.99
C ALA A 686 -21.64 -12.32 21.54
N PRO A 687 -22.86 -12.70 21.10
CA PRO A 687 -23.14 -14.06 20.66
C PRO A 687 -22.27 -14.45 19.46
N GLU A 688 -21.69 -15.65 19.50
CA GLU A 688 -20.91 -16.18 18.36
C GLU A 688 -21.77 -16.30 17.09
N SER A 689 -23.04 -16.69 17.24
CA SER A 689 -24.02 -16.79 16.16
C SER A 689 -24.14 -15.49 15.38
N TRP A 690 -24.21 -14.35 16.08
CA TRP A 690 -24.34 -13.04 15.46
C TRP A 690 -23.23 -12.75 14.44
N PHE A 691 -21.98 -13.03 14.78
CA PHE A 691 -20.86 -12.83 13.85
C PHE A 691 -20.92 -13.77 12.65
N LEU A 692 -21.23 -15.04 12.89
CA LEU A 692 -21.33 -16.05 11.84
C LEU A 692 -22.49 -15.76 10.88
N ASP A 693 -23.63 -15.34 11.42
CA ASP A 693 -24.81 -14.99 10.63
C ASP A 693 -24.58 -13.74 9.78
N LEU A 694 -23.89 -12.72 10.32
CA LEU A 694 -23.47 -11.55 9.53
C LEU A 694 -22.51 -11.95 8.40
N GLN A 695 -21.55 -12.83 8.68
CA GLN A 695 -20.61 -13.31 7.67
C GLN A 695 -21.33 -14.16 6.60
N GLU A 696 -22.21 -15.08 6.98
CA GLU A 696 -22.94 -15.91 6.04
C GLU A 696 -23.87 -15.07 5.16
N LYS A 697 -24.59 -14.08 5.74
CA LYS A 697 -25.38 -13.11 4.95
C LYS A 697 -24.53 -12.40 3.90
N GLU A 698 -23.31 -12.00 4.25
CA GLU A 698 -22.39 -11.36 3.30
C GLU A 698 -21.86 -12.35 2.26
N LEU A 699 -21.55 -13.60 2.64
CA LEU A 699 -21.14 -14.66 1.71
C LEU A 699 -22.27 -15.00 0.72
N GLU A 700 -23.49 -15.19 1.20
CA GLU A 700 -24.69 -15.40 0.38
C GLU A 700 -24.88 -14.22 -0.58
N ARG A 701 -24.73 -12.99 -0.10
CA ARG A 701 -24.78 -11.80 -0.96
C ARG A 701 -23.70 -11.87 -2.05
N LEU A 702 -22.45 -12.17 -1.71
CA LEU A 702 -21.34 -12.32 -2.66
C LEU A 702 -21.58 -13.45 -3.67
N ARG A 703 -22.15 -14.59 -3.26
CA ARG A 703 -22.54 -15.68 -4.15
C ARG A 703 -23.67 -15.28 -5.11
N MET A 704 -24.66 -14.53 -4.62
CA MET A 704 -25.81 -14.07 -5.41
C MET A 704 -25.45 -12.97 -6.41
N ILE A 705 -24.32 -12.29 -6.23
CA ILE A 705 -23.86 -11.21 -7.11
C ILE A 705 -23.51 -11.70 -8.51
N THR A 706 -22.93 -12.89 -8.65
CA THR A 706 -22.55 -13.48 -9.95
C THR A 706 -23.69 -14.28 -10.60
N ALA A 707 -24.83 -14.43 -9.90
CA ALA A 707 -25.96 -15.23 -10.36
C ALA A 707 -26.66 -14.63 -11.60
N ASN A 708 -26.85 -13.31 -11.63
CA ASN A 708 -27.43 -12.57 -12.77
C ASN A 708 -26.84 -11.17 -12.90
N ALA A 709 -26.92 -10.60 -14.10
CA ALA A 709 -26.31 -9.31 -14.43
C ALA A 709 -26.92 -8.13 -13.65
N TYR A 710 -28.20 -8.21 -13.28
CA TYR A 710 -28.86 -7.19 -12.46
C TYR A 710 -28.25 -7.08 -11.06
N ASN A 711 -28.00 -8.22 -10.39
CA ASN A 711 -27.37 -8.28 -9.08
C ASN A 711 -25.91 -7.79 -9.16
N THR A 712 -25.18 -8.20 -10.21
CA THR A 712 -23.81 -7.73 -10.47
C THR A 712 -23.77 -6.21 -10.60
N ALA A 713 -24.66 -5.64 -11.39
CA ALA A 713 -24.74 -4.19 -11.58
C ALA A 713 -25.02 -3.47 -10.25
N ASN A 714 -25.96 -3.97 -9.45
CA ASN A 714 -26.25 -3.39 -8.13
C ASN A 714 -25.03 -3.43 -7.21
N PHE A 715 -24.29 -4.54 -7.22
CA PHE A 715 -23.07 -4.67 -6.44
C PHE A 715 -21.99 -3.68 -6.86
N LEU A 716 -21.70 -3.56 -8.16
CA LEU A 716 -20.72 -2.59 -8.66
C LEU A 716 -21.12 -1.15 -8.29
N LYS A 717 -22.42 -0.83 -8.34
CA LYS A 717 -22.95 0.45 -7.88
C LYS A 717 -22.71 0.66 -6.38
N VAL A 718 -22.97 -0.36 -5.56
CA VAL A 718 -22.77 -0.28 -4.11
C VAL A 718 -21.30 -0.09 -3.74
N GLN A 719 -20.41 -0.81 -4.43
CA GLN A 719 -18.97 -0.72 -4.26
C GLN A 719 -18.34 0.51 -4.93
N SER A 720 -19.16 1.36 -5.59
CA SER A 720 -18.72 2.54 -6.34
C SER A 720 -17.58 2.22 -7.31
N VAL A 721 -17.65 1.06 -7.96
CA VAL A 721 -16.66 0.64 -8.97
C VAL A 721 -16.93 1.44 -10.24
N VAL A 722 -16.02 2.36 -10.54
CA VAL A 722 -16.01 3.11 -11.81
C VAL A 722 -17.33 3.89 -11.98
N ASP A 723 -17.66 4.66 -10.94
CA ASP A 723 -18.96 5.33 -10.80
C ASP A 723 -19.08 6.55 -11.74
N SER A 724 -17.96 7.18 -12.13
CA SER A 724 -17.92 8.31 -13.09
C SER A 724 -18.61 8.00 -14.40
N ILE A 725 -18.40 6.79 -14.94
CA ILE A 725 -19.02 6.33 -16.19
C ILE A 725 -20.32 5.56 -15.96
N ARG A 726 -20.65 5.24 -14.70
CA ARG A 726 -21.85 4.46 -14.31
C ARG A 726 -21.91 3.08 -14.95
N LEU A 727 -20.82 2.31 -14.87
CA LEU A 727 -20.70 0.96 -15.46
C LEU A 727 -21.90 0.05 -15.15
N TYR A 728 -22.45 0.13 -13.94
CA TYR A 728 -23.64 -0.62 -13.54
C TYR A 728 -24.85 -0.41 -14.47
N ASN A 729 -25.02 0.77 -15.06
CA ASN A 729 -26.11 1.03 -16.00
C ASN A 729 -25.90 0.32 -17.33
N LEU A 730 -24.65 0.21 -17.79
CA LEU A 730 -24.33 -0.54 -19.01
C LEU A 730 -24.70 -2.02 -18.83
N LEU A 731 -24.31 -2.62 -17.69
CA LEU A 731 -24.65 -4.00 -17.38
C LEU A 731 -26.16 -4.22 -17.26
N ARG A 732 -26.90 -3.30 -16.60
CA ARG A 732 -28.37 -3.33 -16.56
C ARG A 732 -29.00 -3.23 -17.95
N GLN A 733 -28.41 -2.42 -18.82
CA GLN A 733 -28.94 -2.26 -20.18
C GLN A 733 -28.66 -3.49 -21.04
N ALA A 734 -27.46 -4.08 -20.93
CA ALA A 734 -27.12 -5.34 -21.58
C ALA A 734 -28.09 -6.46 -21.16
N ASP A 735 -28.37 -6.57 -19.85
CA ASP A 735 -29.35 -7.52 -19.31
C ASP A 735 -30.76 -7.33 -19.89
N LYS A 736 -31.24 -6.08 -19.97
CA LYS A 736 -32.52 -5.74 -20.64
C LYS A 736 -32.56 -6.12 -22.12
N MET A 737 -31.41 -6.14 -22.79
CA MET A 737 -31.27 -6.57 -24.19
C MET A 737 -31.08 -8.09 -24.32
N GLY A 738 -31.00 -8.83 -23.21
CA GLY A 738 -30.69 -10.27 -23.21
C GLY A 738 -29.23 -10.60 -23.50
N ILE A 739 -28.32 -9.64 -23.31
CA ILE A 739 -26.89 -9.76 -23.59
C ILE A 739 -26.13 -10.08 -22.30
N ASP A 740 -25.42 -11.20 -22.29
CA ASP A 740 -24.62 -11.64 -21.15
C ASP A 740 -23.23 -11.00 -21.16
N TYR A 741 -22.96 -10.10 -20.19
CA TYR A 741 -21.66 -9.43 -20.05
C TYR A 741 -20.51 -10.39 -19.82
N ARG A 742 -20.77 -11.58 -19.27
CA ARG A 742 -19.73 -12.58 -18.96
C ARG A 742 -19.01 -13.04 -20.23
N ARG A 743 -19.66 -12.92 -21.40
CA ARG A 743 -19.06 -13.22 -22.71
C ARG A 743 -17.91 -12.27 -23.11
N ASP A 744 -17.72 -11.16 -22.39
CA ASP A 744 -16.56 -10.29 -22.53
C ASP A 744 -15.53 -10.61 -21.44
N GLY A 745 -14.29 -10.91 -21.85
CA GLY A 745 -13.22 -11.32 -20.94
C GLY A 745 -12.82 -10.23 -19.93
N PHE A 746 -12.81 -8.96 -20.36
CA PHE A 746 -12.45 -7.84 -19.50
C PHE A 746 -13.53 -7.51 -18.47
N LEU A 747 -14.79 -7.39 -18.88
CA LEU A 747 -15.91 -7.16 -17.96
C LEU A 747 -16.04 -8.31 -16.94
N LEU A 748 -15.83 -9.55 -17.37
CA LEU A 748 -15.79 -10.70 -16.46
C LEU A 748 -14.62 -10.58 -15.46
N ALA A 749 -13.43 -10.24 -15.93
CA ALA A 749 -12.24 -10.06 -15.07
C ALA A 749 -12.45 -8.95 -14.04
N VAL A 750 -13.06 -7.82 -14.44
CA VAL A 750 -13.43 -6.71 -13.54
C VAL A 750 -14.33 -7.19 -12.41
N VAL A 751 -15.41 -7.89 -12.73
CA VAL A 751 -16.35 -8.39 -11.71
C VAL A 751 -15.66 -9.40 -10.80
N ASN A 752 -14.90 -10.34 -11.37
CA ASN A 752 -14.19 -11.37 -10.62
C ASN A 752 -13.14 -10.77 -9.67
N ALA A 753 -12.40 -9.75 -10.11
CA ALA A 753 -11.42 -9.05 -9.28
C ALA A 753 -12.08 -8.35 -8.08
N VAL A 754 -13.20 -7.66 -8.30
CA VAL A 754 -13.92 -6.96 -7.21
C VAL A 754 -14.52 -7.96 -6.22
N VAL A 755 -15.11 -9.06 -6.70
CA VAL A 755 -15.65 -10.12 -5.83
C VAL A 755 -14.54 -10.80 -5.03
N LEU A 756 -13.42 -11.15 -5.66
CA LEU A 756 -12.26 -11.73 -4.96
C LEU A 756 -11.73 -10.80 -3.88
N ARG A 757 -11.65 -9.50 -4.18
CA ARG A 757 -11.20 -8.48 -3.23
C ARG A 757 -12.08 -8.46 -1.99
N GLU A 758 -13.40 -8.39 -2.14
CA GLU A 758 -14.33 -8.39 -1.00
C GLU A 758 -14.29 -9.72 -0.24
N LEU A 759 -14.17 -10.86 -0.93
CA LEU A 759 -14.01 -12.18 -0.29
C LEU A 759 -12.73 -12.26 0.55
N ARG A 760 -11.61 -11.76 0.03
CA ARG A 760 -10.32 -11.72 0.75
C ARG A 760 -10.34 -10.73 1.92
N LEU A 761 -11.02 -9.59 1.78
CA LEU A 761 -11.25 -8.66 2.88
C LEU A 761 -12.08 -9.31 4.00
N LEU A 762 -13.12 -10.05 3.64
CA LEU A 762 -13.96 -10.78 4.58
C LEU A 762 -13.14 -11.84 5.34
N LYS A 763 -12.45 -12.72 4.60
CA LYS A 763 -11.64 -13.81 5.17
C LYS A 763 -10.45 -13.30 5.98
N HIS A 764 -9.59 -12.50 5.34
CA HIS A 764 -8.33 -12.10 5.96
C HIS A 764 -8.51 -10.91 6.88
N LYS A 765 -9.36 -9.92 6.62
CA LYS A 765 -9.45 -8.72 7.48
C LYS A 765 -10.65 -8.73 8.43
N ALA A 766 -11.50 -9.77 8.38
CA ALA A 766 -12.76 -9.83 9.11
C ALA A 766 -13.64 -8.58 8.83
N ARG A 767 -13.58 -8.06 7.59
CA ARG A 767 -14.32 -6.87 7.16
C ARG A 767 -15.80 -7.24 6.92
N ILE A 768 -16.53 -7.49 8.00
CA ILE A 768 -17.91 -7.98 7.97
C ILE A 768 -18.87 -6.78 8.09
N PRO A 769 -19.72 -6.49 7.09
CA PRO A 769 -20.72 -5.43 7.20
C PRO A 769 -21.73 -5.67 8.32
N VAL A 770 -22.12 -4.61 9.02
CA VAL A 770 -23.19 -4.67 10.05
C VAL A 770 -24.38 -3.84 9.55
N PRO A 771 -25.52 -4.45 9.20
CA PRO A 771 -26.69 -3.73 8.69
C PRO A 771 -27.22 -2.67 9.67
N GLU A 772 -27.42 -3.04 10.93
CA GLU A 772 -27.80 -2.13 12.03
C GLU A 772 -26.54 -1.52 12.68
N GLY A 773 -25.68 -0.96 11.83
CA GLY A 773 -24.43 -0.32 12.22
C GLY A 773 -23.99 0.78 11.24
N ILE A 774 -23.53 1.90 11.78
CA ILE A 774 -23.08 3.05 10.99
C ILE A 774 -21.86 3.72 11.60
N THR A 775 -21.06 4.39 10.78
CA THR A 775 -19.93 5.22 11.20
C THR A 775 -20.23 6.69 10.87
N LEU A 776 -20.11 7.59 11.85
CA LEU A 776 -20.50 9.01 11.73
C LEU A 776 -19.49 9.94 12.39
N PHE A 777 -19.43 11.20 11.95
CA PHE A 777 -18.66 12.25 12.62
C PHE A 777 -19.24 12.59 13.99
N GLY A 778 -18.37 12.81 14.98
CA GLY A 778 -18.78 13.27 16.30
C GLY A 778 -18.92 14.80 16.37
N ILE A 779 -20.00 15.27 16.99
CA ILE A 779 -20.17 16.66 17.40
C ILE A 779 -20.69 16.76 18.84
N MET A 780 -20.70 17.96 19.41
CA MET A 780 -21.26 18.23 20.74
C MET A 780 -22.66 18.84 20.65
N ASP A 781 -23.52 18.49 21.60
CA ASP A 781 -24.81 19.17 21.83
C ASP A 781 -24.60 20.56 22.46
N GLU A 782 -24.63 21.61 21.64
CA GLU A 782 -24.55 23.01 22.07
C GLU A 782 -25.76 23.45 22.92
N THR A 783 -26.91 22.77 22.81
CA THR A 783 -28.16 23.15 23.50
C THR A 783 -28.22 22.63 24.95
N GLY A 784 -27.50 21.55 25.25
CA GLY A 784 -27.51 20.91 26.57
C GLY A 784 -28.75 20.06 26.83
N TYR A 785 -29.47 19.68 25.77
CA TYR A 785 -30.64 18.81 25.81
C TYR A 785 -30.29 17.40 26.27
N LEU A 786 -29.22 16.81 25.73
CA LEU A 786 -28.79 15.44 26.03
C LEU A 786 -28.17 15.35 27.43
N GLN A 787 -28.59 14.36 28.22
CA GLN A 787 -28.03 14.05 29.54
C GLN A 787 -26.83 13.09 29.43
N GLN A 788 -26.20 12.79 30.58
CA GLN A 788 -25.08 11.83 30.63
C GLN A 788 -25.47 10.48 30.01
N ASN A 789 -24.56 9.91 29.21
CA ASN A 789 -24.73 8.65 28.47
C ASN A 789 -25.88 8.67 27.45
N GLN A 790 -26.36 9.86 27.06
CA GLN A 790 -27.30 10.04 25.95
C GLN A 790 -26.57 10.59 24.73
N VAL A 791 -26.99 10.11 23.56
CA VAL A 791 -26.50 10.56 22.25
C VAL A 791 -27.68 10.79 21.32
N PHE A 792 -27.50 11.58 20.27
CA PHE A 792 -28.46 11.65 19.17
C PHE A 792 -27.79 11.22 17.87
N VAL A 793 -28.30 10.16 17.25
CA VAL A 793 -27.78 9.62 15.99
C VAL A 793 -28.70 10.05 14.84
N THR A 794 -28.14 10.78 13.87
CA THR A 794 -28.89 11.29 12.72
C THR A 794 -28.11 11.10 11.42
N TYR A 795 -28.76 10.53 10.41
CA TYR A 795 -28.17 10.33 9.09
C TYR A 795 -29.24 10.11 8.01
N ASP A 796 -28.86 10.39 6.76
CA ASP A 796 -29.74 10.18 5.61
C ASP A 796 -29.74 8.70 5.20
N THR A 797 -30.90 8.01 5.21
CA THR A 797 -31.00 6.57 4.89
C THR A 797 -30.79 6.23 3.41
N MET A 798 -30.55 7.24 2.55
CA MET A 798 -30.19 7.09 1.15
C MET A 798 -31.14 6.16 0.36
N HIS A 799 -32.46 6.42 0.46
CA HIS A 799 -33.52 5.62 -0.15
C HIS A 799 -33.57 4.16 0.34
N GLY A 800 -33.39 3.95 1.66
CA GLY A 800 -33.43 2.62 2.27
C GLY A 800 -32.18 1.78 2.02
N ARG A 801 -31.07 2.41 1.62
CA ARG A 801 -29.76 1.75 1.49
C ARG A 801 -29.16 1.41 2.86
N HIS A 802 -29.49 2.22 3.86
CA HIS A 802 -29.14 2.01 5.25
C HIS A 802 -30.41 1.79 6.04
N GLU A 803 -30.31 1.00 7.11
CA GLU A 803 -31.39 0.90 8.09
C GLU A 803 -31.72 2.29 8.66
N PRO A 804 -32.95 2.50 9.18
CA PRO A 804 -33.29 3.73 9.87
C PRO A 804 -32.37 3.99 11.07
N PRO A 805 -32.12 5.27 11.44
CA PRO A 805 -31.49 5.59 12.71
C PRO A 805 -32.22 4.92 13.88
N PRO A 806 -31.52 4.57 14.97
CA PRO A 806 -32.14 3.94 16.14
C PRO A 806 -33.27 4.81 16.69
N ASP A 807 -34.28 4.17 17.24
CA ASP A 807 -35.41 4.87 17.86
C ASP A 807 -35.00 5.55 19.18
N THR A 808 -35.86 6.42 19.70
CA THR A 808 -35.61 7.06 20.99
C THR A 808 -35.62 6.02 22.11
N TRP A 809 -34.72 6.17 23.07
CA TRP A 809 -34.41 5.24 24.16
C TRP A 809 -33.75 3.92 23.76
N GLU A 810 -33.51 3.67 22.47
CA GLU A 810 -32.79 2.45 22.08
C GLU A 810 -31.34 2.48 22.57
N PRO A 811 -30.85 1.35 23.13
CA PRO A 811 -29.46 1.22 23.51
C PRO A 811 -28.58 1.10 22.25
N VAL A 812 -27.43 1.77 22.29
CA VAL A 812 -26.46 1.76 21.19
C VAL A 812 -25.06 1.53 21.73
N LEU A 813 -24.28 0.70 21.05
CA LEU A 813 -22.85 0.57 21.29
C LEU A 813 -22.12 1.62 20.46
N VAL A 814 -21.22 2.36 21.09
CA VAL A 814 -20.41 3.40 20.45
C VAL A 814 -18.93 3.09 20.70
N THR A 815 -18.11 3.20 19.65
CA THR A 815 -16.66 3.06 19.74
C THR A 815 -15.96 3.86 18.67
N ARG A 816 -14.63 3.95 18.75
CA ARG A 816 -13.76 4.59 17.76
C ARG A 816 -12.66 3.62 17.38
N SER A 817 -12.35 3.54 16.09
CA SER A 817 -11.21 2.73 15.63
C SER A 817 -9.92 3.55 15.66
N PRO A 818 -8.77 2.94 16.03
CA PRO A 818 -8.59 1.56 16.50
C PRO A 818 -8.95 1.39 17.98
N ALA A 819 -9.74 0.36 18.32
CA ALA A 819 -10.06 -0.02 19.69
C ALA A 819 -9.27 -1.27 20.09
N LEU A 820 -8.62 -1.26 21.25
CA LEU A 820 -7.87 -2.43 21.77
C LEU A 820 -8.28 -2.77 23.21
N HIS A 821 -8.50 -1.76 24.06
CA HIS A 821 -8.88 -1.98 25.44
C HIS A 821 -10.34 -2.46 25.51
N PRO A 822 -10.68 -3.40 26.41
CA PRO A 822 -12.05 -3.91 26.53
C PRO A 822 -13.09 -2.82 26.83
N GLY A 823 -12.68 -1.73 27.49
CA GLY A 823 -13.49 -0.55 27.76
C GLY A 823 -13.55 0.50 26.63
N ASP A 824 -12.95 0.28 25.46
CA ASP A 824 -13.02 1.24 24.34
C ASP A 824 -14.37 1.20 23.59
N ILE A 825 -15.25 0.26 23.94
CA ILE A 825 -16.63 0.17 23.45
C ILE A 825 -17.57 0.45 24.62
N GLN A 826 -18.39 1.50 24.50
CA GLN A 826 -19.32 1.91 25.55
C GLN A 826 -20.77 1.87 25.07
N MET A 827 -21.68 1.74 26.04
CA MET A 827 -23.12 1.76 25.80
C MET A 827 -23.66 3.17 26.04
N ALA A 828 -24.47 3.66 25.12
CA ALA A 828 -25.23 4.90 25.27
C ALA A 828 -26.71 4.65 24.97
N ARG A 829 -27.57 5.65 25.24
CA ARG A 829 -28.96 5.65 24.82
C ARG A 829 -29.18 6.70 23.74
N ASN A 830 -29.78 6.30 22.63
CA ASN A 830 -30.18 7.25 21.61
C ASN A 830 -31.41 8.04 22.09
N ILE A 831 -31.37 9.36 22.01
CA ILE A 831 -32.48 10.25 22.35
C ILE A 831 -32.77 11.11 21.14
N VAL A 832 -33.97 10.93 20.59
CA VAL A 832 -34.43 11.70 19.44
C VAL A 832 -35.06 13.01 19.95
N PRO A 833 -34.53 14.19 19.60
CA PRO A 833 -35.07 15.48 20.04
C PRO A 833 -36.50 15.71 19.54
N PRO A 834 -37.32 16.57 20.19
CA PRO A 834 -38.66 16.89 19.70
C PRO A 834 -38.62 17.62 18.35
N ASP A 835 -39.76 17.66 17.65
CA ASP A 835 -39.89 18.36 16.38
C ASP A 835 -39.60 19.86 16.55
N GLY A 836 -38.88 20.44 15.59
CA GLY A 836 -38.43 21.84 15.61
C GLY A 836 -37.24 22.14 16.53
N HIS A 837 -36.68 21.14 17.21
CA HIS A 837 -35.45 21.33 17.99
C HIS A 837 -34.23 21.56 17.08
N PRO A 838 -33.32 22.49 17.39
CA PRO A 838 -32.15 22.82 16.55
C PRO A 838 -31.31 21.60 16.12
N LEU A 839 -31.12 20.63 17.03
CA LEU A 839 -30.38 19.40 16.73
C LEU A 839 -30.96 18.57 15.57
N ARG A 840 -32.26 18.71 15.24
CA ARG A 840 -32.90 18.00 14.12
C ARG A 840 -32.44 18.49 12.75
N GLU A 841 -31.80 19.65 12.67
CA GLU A 841 -31.25 20.17 11.42
C GLU A 841 -29.92 19.51 11.06
N LEU A 842 -29.24 18.91 12.02
CA LEU A 842 -27.99 18.20 11.82
C LEU A 842 -28.19 16.88 11.06
N ARG A 843 -27.24 16.57 10.19
CA ARG A 843 -27.24 15.37 9.35
C ARG A 843 -25.90 14.66 9.38
N ASN A 844 -25.97 13.34 9.26
CA ASN A 844 -24.82 12.43 9.11
C ASN A 844 -23.77 12.58 10.23
N CYS A 845 -24.23 12.72 11.47
CA CYS A 845 -23.39 12.86 12.66
C CYS A 845 -23.99 12.15 13.87
N ILE A 846 -23.13 11.86 14.85
CA ILE A 846 -23.53 11.52 16.22
C ILE A 846 -23.30 12.75 17.11
N VAL A 847 -24.33 13.14 17.85
CA VAL A 847 -24.28 14.25 18.81
C VAL A 847 -24.07 13.72 20.21
N PHE A 848 -23.01 14.19 20.86
CA PHE A 848 -22.64 13.81 22.22
C PHE A 848 -23.13 14.85 23.24
N SER A 849 -23.58 14.36 24.39
CA SER A 849 -23.94 15.21 25.53
C SER A 849 -22.75 16.01 26.05
N GLN A 850 -23.01 17.27 26.44
CA GLN A 850 -22.10 18.10 27.23
C GLN A 850 -22.26 17.91 28.76
N CYS A 851 -22.96 16.86 29.19
CA CYS A 851 -23.25 16.54 30.60
C CYS A 851 -22.62 15.21 31.04
N GLY A 852 -22.32 15.10 32.34
CA GLY A 852 -21.81 13.90 32.98
C GLY A 852 -20.47 14.11 33.67
N GLU A 853 -19.90 13.01 34.18
CA GLU A 853 -18.60 13.05 34.87
C GLU A 853 -17.41 13.11 33.90
N ARG A 854 -17.51 12.39 32.78
CA ARG A 854 -16.50 12.30 31.71
C ARG A 854 -17.22 12.31 30.36
N ASP A 855 -16.67 13.05 29.40
CA ASP A 855 -17.18 13.09 28.04
C ASP A 855 -17.12 11.69 27.39
N LEU A 856 -18.16 11.31 26.66
CA LEU A 856 -18.22 9.99 26.02
C LEU A 856 -17.09 9.79 24.98
N PRO A 857 -16.76 10.75 24.10
CA PRO A 857 -15.66 10.60 23.14
C PRO A 857 -14.32 10.16 23.77
N SER A 858 -13.91 10.76 24.89
CA SER A 858 -12.65 10.39 25.55
C SER A 858 -12.66 8.98 26.14
N GLN A 859 -13.83 8.37 26.34
CA GLN A 859 -13.96 6.97 26.77
C GLN A 859 -13.75 5.98 25.61
N LEU A 860 -13.83 6.44 24.37
CA LEU A 860 -13.79 5.63 23.15
C LEU A 860 -12.38 5.66 22.54
N SER A 861 -11.45 4.91 23.14
CA SER A 861 -10.03 4.92 22.76
C SER A 861 -9.39 6.32 22.85
N GLY A 862 -9.83 7.17 23.78
CA GLY A 862 -9.28 8.52 23.96
C GLY A 862 -9.61 9.50 22.83
N GLY A 863 -10.78 9.36 22.20
CA GLY A 863 -11.22 10.24 21.10
C GLY A 863 -11.52 11.67 21.53
N ASP A 864 -11.60 12.56 20.53
CA ASP A 864 -12.01 13.96 20.65
C ASP A 864 -13.04 14.31 19.56
N LEU A 865 -13.36 15.60 19.36
CA LEU A 865 -14.33 16.06 18.36
C LEU A 865 -13.66 16.91 17.27
N ASP A 866 -12.37 16.68 16.99
CA ASP A 866 -11.61 17.46 15.98
C ASP A 866 -11.67 16.88 14.55
N GLY A 867 -12.46 15.83 14.37
CA GLY A 867 -12.63 15.07 13.13
C GLY A 867 -12.75 13.56 13.32
N ASP A 868 -12.75 13.08 14.56
CA ASP A 868 -12.97 11.65 14.86
C ASP A 868 -14.34 11.18 14.35
N ILE A 869 -14.33 9.96 13.80
CA ILE A 869 -15.53 9.23 13.37
C ILE A 869 -15.78 8.07 14.32
N PHE A 870 -17.04 7.86 14.66
CA PHE A 870 -17.47 6.90 15.67
C PHE A 870 -18.31 5.81 15.02
N ASN A 871 -18.06 4.57 15.42
CA ASN A 871 -18.81 3.38 15.05
C ASN A 871 -19.98 3.22 16.02
N ILE A 872 -21.20 3.13 15.49
CA ILE A 872 -22.45 2.95 16.24
C ILE A 872 -23.08 1.62 15.81
N ILE A 873 -23.44 0.77 16.75
CA ILE A 873 -24.16 -0.50 16.52
C ILE A 873 -25.40 -0.51 17.41
N TRP A 874 -26.58 -0.72 16.82
CA TRP A 874 -27.85 -0.81 17.56
C TRP A 874 -28.57 -2.15 17.36
N ASP A 875 -27.88 -3.14 16.80
CA ASP A 875 -28.40 -4.48 16.61
C ASP A 875 -28.79 -5.12 17.94
N ARG A 876 -30.08 -5.48 18.07
CA ARG A 876 -30.64 -5.96 19.33
C ARG A 876 -30.02 -7.27 19.79
N GLU A 877 -29.55 -8.12 18.89
CA GLU A 877 -28.92 -9.41 19.25
C GLU A 877 -27.61 -9.18 20.00
N VAL A 878 -26.76 -8.26 19.54
CA VAL A 878 -25.50 -7.96 20.23
C VAL A 878 -25.72 -7.05 21.43
N VAL A 879 -26.49 -5.97 21.28
CA VAL A 879 -26.67 -4.93 22.30
C VAL A 879 -27.30 -5.49 23.58
N SER A 880 -28.19 -6.49 23.46
CA SER A 880 -28.86 -7.11 24.62
C SER A 880 -27.99 -8.10 25.40
N ASN A 881 -26.89 -8.59 24.81
CA ASN A 881 -26.08 -9.67 25.37
C ASN A 881 -24.72 -9.21 25.90
N VAL A 882 -24.21 -8.09 25.40
CA VAL A 882 -22.88 -7.59 25.80
C VAL A 882 -22.87 -6.91 27.16
N ARG A 883 -21.71 -6.93 27.81
CA ARG A 883 -21.39 -6.18 29.02
C ARG A 883 -20.25 -5.21 28.72
N THR A 884 -20.42 -3.95 29.07
CA THR A 884 -19.36 -2.95 28.98
C THR A 884 -18.37 -3.08 30.13
N PHE A 885 -17.15 -2.61 29.89
CA PHE A 885 -16.09 -2.54 30.89
C PHE A 885 -15.74 -1.08 31.18
N GLU A 886 -15.06 -0.85 32.30
CA GLU A 886 -14.58 0.48 32.65
C GLU A 886 -13.70 1.05 31.51
N PRO A 887 -14.01 2.27 31.03
CA PRO A 887 -13.26 2.88 29.94
C PRO A 887 -11.83 3.19 30.37
N ALA A 888 -10.87 2.92 29.48
CA ALA A 888 -9.48 3.23 29.75
C ALA A 888 -9.30 4.73 30.04
N ASN A 889 -8.43 5.05 30.99
CA ASN A 889 -8.01 6.42 31.24
C ASN A 889 -6.58 6.60 30.72
N TYR A 890 -6.44 6.72 29.39
CA TYR A 890 -5.16 6.96 28.77
C TYR A 890 -4.60 8.30 29.25
N ALA A 891 -3.53 8.25 30.04
CA ALA A 891 -2.89 9.45 30.54
C ALA A 891 -2.28 10.24 29.38
N ARG A 892 -2.52 11.55 29.33
CA ARG A 892 -1.85 12.43 28.37
C ARG A 892 -0.35 12.41 28.66
N VAL A 893 0.45 12.02 27.67
CA VAL A 893 1.91 11.96 27.78
C VAL A 893 2.49 13.33 27.44
N ASP A 894 3.29 13.90 28.34
CA ASP A 894 3.95 15.17 28.08
C ASP A 894 4.94 15.08 26.91
N PRO A 895 4.89 16.02 25.96
CA PRO A 895 5.84 16.08 24.87
C PRO A 895 7.29 16.13 25.34
N LEU A 896 8.19 15.54 24.57
CA LEU A 896 9.63 15.66 24.79
C LEU A 896 10.07 17.07 24.39
N GLU A 897 10.38 17.90 25.38
CA GLU A 897 10.86 19.28 25.19
C GLU A 897 12.40 19.32 25.13
N LEU A 898 12.98 20.05 24.18
CA LEU A 898 14.44 20.19 24.04
C LEU A 898 15.05 21.24 24.96
N GLY A 899 14.23 22.09 25.60
CA GLY A 899 14.71 23.24 26.40
C GLY A 899 15.35 24.37 25.57
N ARG A 900 15.29 24.27 24.24
CA ARG A 900 15.74 25.29 23.27
C ARG A 900 14.77 25.35 22.11
N GLU A 901 14.96 26.34 21.22
CA GLU A 901 14.20 26.38 19.98
C GLU A 901 14.50 25.17 19.09
N VAL A 902 13.45 24.59 18.51
CA VAL A 902 13.49 23.47 17.56
C VAL A 902 13.95 23.96 16.18
N THR A 903 14.89 23.25 15.58
CA THR A 903 15.39 23.50 14.22
C THR A 903 14.77 22.54 13.20
N ALA A 904 14.95 22.83 11.91
CA ALA A 904 14.59 21.91 10.82
C ALA A 904 15.27 20.53 10.98
N SER A 905 16.52 20.50 11.44
CA SER A 905 17.26 19.25 11.69
C SER A 905 16.62 18.41 12.79
N ASP A 906 16.10 19.03 13.85
CA ASP A 906 15.43 18.31 14.94
C ASP A 906 14.13 17.66 14.48
N MET A 907 13.37 18.35 13.60
CA MET A 907 12.15 17.80 13.01
C MET A 907 12.45 16.68 12.02
N ALA A 908 13.52 16.81 11.23
CA ALA A 908 13.99 15.75 10.34
C ALA A 908 14.47 14.51 11.13
N ASP A 909 15.16 14.72 12.26
CA ASP A 909 15.58 13.65 13.15
C ASP A 909 14.38 12.93 13.77
N PHE A 910 13.40 13.69 14.24
CA PHE A 910 12.14 13.12 14.72
C PHE A 910 11.43 12.30 13.64
N PHE A 911 11.41 12.73 12.38
CA PHE A 911 10.82 11.96 11.27
C PHE A 911 11.53 10.60 11.07
N ILE A 912 12.86 10.57 11.15
CA ILE A 912 13.63 9.33 11.04
C ILE A 912 13.43 8.43 12.27
N ASP A 913 13.37 9.01 13.46
CA ASP A 913 13.10 8.26 14.69
C ASP A 913 11.67 7.72 14.72
N PHE A 914 10.72 8.44 14.11
CA PHE A 914 9.38 7.94 13.89
C PHE A 914 9.36 6.67 13.04
N MET A 915 10.05 6.71 11.90
CA MET A 915 10.17 5.57 10.97
C MET A 915 10.82 4.34 11.64
N LYS A 916 11.78 4.53 12.54
CA LYS A 916 12.42 3.43 13.31
C LYS A 916 11.46 2.74 14.28
N THR A 917 10.56 3.50 14.88
CA THR A 917 9.82 3.11 16.09
C THR A 917 8.30 3.02 15.87
N ASP A 918 7.82 3.15 14.63
CA ASP A 918 6.41 2.87 14.31
C ASP A 918 6.12 1.37 14.43
N HIS A 919 5.75 0.98 15.65
CA HIS A 919 5.49 -0.39 16.05
C HIS A 919 3.99 -0.67 16.23
N LEU A 920 3.09 0.22 15.79
CA LEU A 920 1.64 0.05 15.95
C LEU A 920 1.15 -1.30 15.44
N GLY A 921 1.56 -1.68 14.22
CA GLY A 921 1.20 -2.97 13.63
C GLY A 921 1.69 -4.18 14.44
N VAL A 922 2.89 -4.07 15.04
CA VAL A 922 3.48 -5.11 15.89
C VAL A 922 2.71 -5.24 17.20
N ILE A 923 2.35 -4.12 17.83
CA ILE A 923 1.56 -4.05 19.06
C ILE A 923 0.18 -4.66 18.84
N ALA A 924 -0.54 -4.20 17.81
CA ALA A 924 -1.87 -4.68 17.47
C ALA A 924 -1.88 -6.19 17.14
N THR A 925 -0.88 -6.67 16.41
CA THR A 925 -0.74 -8.12 16.10
C THR A 925 -0.46 -8.93 17.36
N ARG A 926 0.43 -8.45 18.25
CA ARG A 926 0.74 -9.13 19.51
C ARG A 926 -0.47 -9.17 20.44
N HIS A 927 -1.23 -8.08 20.51
CA HIS A 927 -2.48 -8.00 21.26
C HIS A 927 -3.47 -9.07 20.80
N MET A 928 -3.71 -9.20 19.50
CA MET A 928 -4.60 -10.25 18.97
C MET A 928 -4.12 -11.66 19.31
N ILE A 929 -2.80 -11.94 19.20
CA ILE A 929 -2.26 -13.27 19.51
C ILE A 929 -2.46 -13.61 20.99
N ILE A 930 -2.15 -12.68 21.90
CA ILE A 930 -2.29 -12.92 23.34
C ILE A 930 -3.77 -13.01 23.72
N ALA A 931 -4.62 -12.13 23.23
CA ALA A 931 -6.05 -12.16 23.49
C ALA A 931 -6.72 -13.45 22.96
N ASP A 932 -6.21 -14.06 21.90
CA ASP A 932 -6.69 -15.36 21.42
C ASP A 932 -6.29 -16.52 22.36
N GLN A 933 -5.07 -16.46 22.89
CA GLN A 933 -4.46 -17.53 23.70
C GLN A 933 -4.90 -17.53 25.16
N GLN A 934 -5.16 -16.34 25.73
CA GLN A 934 -5.52 -16.22 27.13
C GLN A 934 -7.03 -16.37 27.33
N ASP A 935 -7.42 -17.01 28.44
CA ASP A 935 -8.84 -17.21 28.78
C ASP A 935 -9.58 -15.90 29.07
N LEU A 936 -8.87 -14.91 29.62
CA LEU A 936 -9.39 -13.57 29.89
C LEU A 936 -9.48 -12.68 28.63
N GLY A 937 -8.96 -13.13 27.50
CA GLY A 937 -8.99 -12.39 26.25
C GLY A 937 -8.32 -11.02 26.34
N THR A 938 -8.99 -9.99 25.86
CA THR A 938 -8.58 -8.58 25.94
C THR A 938 -8.48 -8.04 27.37
N ARG A 939 -9.06 -8.72 28.36
CA ARG A 939 -8.98 -8.34 29.78
C ARG A 939 -7.70 -8.86 30.45
N ASP A 940 -6.90 -9.65 29.75
CA ASP A 940 -5.63 -10.11 30.27
C ASP A 940 -4.68 -8.91 30.54
N PRO A 941 -3.91 -8.90 31.64
CA PRO A 941 -3.00 -7.81 31.96
C PRO A 941 -1.99 -7.46 30.85
N ASP A 942 -1.51 -8.46 30.10
CA ASP A 942 -0.61 -8.20 28.97
C ASP A 942 -1.35 -7.52 27.80
N CYS A 943 -2.63 -7.85 27.59
CA CYS A 943 -3.49 -7.19 26.60
C CYS A 943 -3.78 -5.73 26.98
N ILE A 944 -4.13 -5.47 28.25
CA ILE A 944 -4.36 -4.12 28.77
C ILE A 944 -3.11 -3.27 28.59
N ARG A 945 -1.94 -3.81 28.98
CA ARG A 945 -0.65 -3.15 28.78
C ARG A 945 -0.37 -2.86 27.30
N LEU A 946 -0.68 -3.80 26.41
CA LEU A 946 -0.54 -3.59 24.96
C LEU A 946 -1.48 -2.50 24.44
N ALA A 947 -2.68 -2.36 24.99
CA ALA A 947 -3.61 -1.27 24.65
C ALA A 947 -3.07 0.10 25.10
N GLU A 948 -2.52 0.21 26.31
CA GLU A 948 -1.85 1.42 26.82
C GLU A 948 -0.64 1.82 25.95
N LEU A 949 0.19 0.84 25.61
CA LEU A 949 1.33 1.03 24.71
C LEU A 949 0.87 1.42 23.30
N HIS A 950 -0.22 0.84 22.80
CA HIS A 950 -0.79 1.22 21.51
C HIS A 950 -1.25 2.68 21.50
N SER A 951 -1.97 3.12 22.53
CA SER A 951 -2.38 4.52 22.68
C SER A 951 -1.16 5.46 22.72
N SER A 952 -0.13 5.08 23.47
CA SER A 952 1.12 5.85 23.57
C SER A 952 1.82 5.97 22.21
N ALA A 953 1.85 4.89 21.43
CA ALA A 953 2.42 4.87 20.08
C ALA A 953 1.57 5.64 19.04
N VAL A 954 0.27 5.80 19.25
CA VAL A 954 -0.58 6.70 18.44
C VAL A 954 -0.18 8.15 18.68
N ASP A 955 0.02 8.54 19.94
CA ASP A 955 0.38 9.91 20.34
C ASP A 955 1.85 10.27 20.12
N PHE A 956 2.71 9.28 19.81
CA PHE A 956 4.11 9.50 19.48
C PHE A 956 4.32 10.59 18.41
N SER A 957 3.43 10.67 17.42
CA SER A 957 3.46 11.70 16.37
C SER A 957 3.36 13.14 16.90
N LYS A 958 2.82 13.32 18.12
CA LYS A 958 2.62 14.61 18.78
C LYS A 958 3.55 14.82 19.98
N THR A 959 3.93 13.74 20.66
CA THR A 959 4.71 13.79 21.91
C THR A 959 6.20 13.56 21.69
N GLY A 960 6.60 12.86 20.63
CA GLY A 960 7.99 12.49 20.41
C GLY A 960 8.51 11.40 21.34
N ARG A 961 7.65 10.76 22.14
CA ARG A 961 8.02 9.61 22.98
C ARG A 961 7.68 8.29 22.29
N ALA A 962 8.69 7.57 21.84
CA ALA A 962 8.55 6.27 21.23
C ALA A 962 8.24 5.18 22.27
N VAL A 963 7.55 4.13 21.83
CA VAL A 963 7.38 2.90 22.62
C VAL A 963 8.52 1.96 22.30
N GLU A 964 9.29 1.59 23.33
CA GLU A 964 10.41 0.67 23.19
C GLU A 964 9.93 -0.79 23.12
N LEU A 965 10.60 -1.60 22.29
CA LEU A 965 10.23 -3.00 22.07
C LEU A 965 10.40 -3.89 23.31
N ASP A 966 11.26 -3.50 24.24
CA ASP A 966 11.52 -4.21 25.49
C ASP A 966 10.38 -4.05 26.52
N GLN A 967 9.56 -3.01 26.36
CA GLN A 967 8.36 -2.78 27.15
C GLN A 967 7.21 -3.70 26.73
N LEU A 968 7.28 -4.29 25.53
CA LEU A 968 6.24 -5.18 25.03
C LEU A 968 6.30 -6.55 25.74
N PRO A 969 5.14 -7.14 26.09
CA PRO A 969 5.06 -8.55 26.51
C PRO A 969 5.77 -9.48 25.54
N ARG A 970 6.31 -10.59 26.03
CA ARG A 970 7.09 -11.52 25.20
C ARG A 970 6.24 -12.07 24.05
N ALA A 971 6.74 -11.97 22.82
CA ALA A 971 6.04 -12.48 21.65
C ALA A 971 5.78 -14.01 21.76
N PRO A 972 4.53 -14.47 21.64
CA PRO A 972 4.22 -15.89 21.60
C PRO A 972 4.83 -16.57 20.37
N LYS A 973 5.28 -17.81 20.54
CA LYS A 973 5.86 -18.64 19.46
C LYS A 973 4.79 -19.17 18.51
N TRP A 974 3.60 -19.45 19.04
CA TRP A 974 2.45 -19.93 18.30
C TRP A 974 1.53 -18.77 17.97
N ARG A 975 0.93 -18.81 16.78
CA ARG A 975 0.00 -17.82 16.26
C ARG A 975 -1.27 -18.51 15.80
N PRO A 976 -2.44 -17.87 15.94
CA PRO A 976 -3.67 -18.42 15.40
C PRO A 976 -3.64 -18.45 13.86
N ASP A 977 -4.41 -19.36 13.28
CA ASP A 977 -4.50 -19.67 11.86
C ASP A 977 -4.97 -18.49 11.00
N PHE A 978 -5.80 -17.60 11.52
CA PHE A 978 -6.23 -16.38 10.82
C PHE A 978 -5.09 -15.35 10.62
N LEU A 979 -3.91 -15.57 11.22
CA LEU A 979 -2.68 -14.83 10.97
C LEU A 979 -1.69 -15.57 10.07
N ALA A 980 -2.05 -16.76 9.58
CA ALA A 980 -1.24 -17.46 8.60
C ALA A 980 -1.24 -16.70 7.25
N PRO A 981 -0.14 -16.72 6.50
CA PRO A 981 -0.13 -16.21 5.14
C PRO A 981 -1.17 -16.95 4.30
N GLY A 982 -2.03 -16.22 3.59
CA GLY A 982 -2.99 -16.80 2.65
C GLY A 982 -2.38 -17.08 1.27
N PRO A 983 -3.08 -17.81 0.38
CA PRO A 983 -2.69 -17.98 -1.01
C PRO A 983 -2.54 -16.61 -1.71
N GLN A 984 -1.52 -16.48 -2.56
CA GLN A 984 -1.31 -15.26 -3.34
C GLN A 984 -2.15 -15.34 -4.62
N ALA A 985 -2.88 -14.26 -4.91
CA ALA A 985 -3.60 -14.10 -6.16
C ALA A 985 -2.77 -13.25 -7.11
N PHE A 986 -2.50 -13.76 -8.31
CA PHE A 986 -1.78 -13.04 -9.36
C PHE A 986 -2.72 -12.68 -10.50
N ILE A 987 -2.59 -11.44 -11.00
CA ILE A 987 -3.28 -10.96 -12.19
C ILE A 987 -2.30 -11.07 -13.36
N HIS A 988 -2.65 -11.91 -14.33
CA HIS A 988 -1.86 -12.10 -15.55
C HIS A 988 -2.27 -11.12 -16.65
N GLU A 989 -1.46 -11.02 -17.71
CA GLU A 989 -1.62 -10.04 -18.81
C GLU A 989 -2.97 -10.07 -19.52
N LYS A 990 -3.70 -11.20 -19.49
CA LYS A 990 -5.02 -11.33 -20.14
C LYS A 990 -6.21 -11.14 -19.19
N GLY A 991 -6.01 -10.49 -18.04
CA GLY A 991 -7.04 -10.35 -17.01
C GLY A 991 -7.42 -11.65 -16.31
N VAL A 992 -6.64 -12.72 -16.50
CA VAL A 992 -6.82 -13.99 -15.80
C VAL A 992 -6.27 -13.85 -14.39
N ILE A 993 -7.12 -14.14 -13.41
CA ILE A 993 -6.77 -14.13 -11.98
C ILE A 993 -6.53 -15.57 -11.57
N GLU A 994 -5.31 -15.92 -11.21
CA GLU A 994 -4.95 -17.25 -10.70
C GLU A 994 -4.61 -17.18 -9.22
N MET A 995 -5.08 -18.18 -8.48
CA MET A 995 -4.72 -18.37 -7.08
C MET A 995 -3.64 -19.44 -7.03
N GLU A 996 -2.41 -19.05 -6.69
CA GLU A 996 -1.37 -20.04 -6.45
C GLU A 996 -1.63 -20.74 -5.12
N SER A 997 -1.60 -22.08 -5.16
CA SER A 997 -1.64 -22.92 -3.97
C SER A 997 -0.44 -22.57 -3.07
N TYR A 998 -0.71 -22.03 -1.89
CA TYR A 998 0.33 -21.72 -0.92
C TYR A 998 1.03 -23.01 -0.47
N ILE A 999 2.33 -23.12 -0.78
CA ILE A 999 3.21 -24.13 -0.22
C ILE A 999 3.63 -23.64 1.17
N HIS A 1000 3.15 -24.32 2.21
CA HIS A 1000 3.50 -24.07 3.62
C HIS A 1000 5.02 -23.92 3.75
N GLN A 1001 5.48 -22.78 4.27
CA GLN A 1001 6.89 -22.54 4.53
C GLN A 1001 7.33 -23.42 5.70
N ASP A 1002 8.29 -24.32 5.49
CA ASP A 1002 9.02 -24.92 6.58
C ASP A 1002 9.88 -23.83 7.20
N ASN A 1003 9.52 -23.60 8.46
CA ASN A 1003 9.99 -22.63 9.42
C ASN A 1003 11.51 -22.45 9.60
N ASP A 1004 12.34 -23.20 8.89
CA ASP A 1004 13.81 -23.20 9.01
C ASP A 1004 14.53 -22.73 7.72
N ASP A 1005 13.87 -22.65 6.55
CA ASP A 1005 14.45 -21.96 5.38
C ASP A 1005 14.54 -20.43 5.61
N GLU A 1006 13.80 -19.91 6.60
CA GLU A 1006 13.94 -18.55 7.12
C GLU A 1006 15.23 -18.31 7.96
N GLU A 1007 16.01 -19.35 8.29
CA GLU A 1007 17.32 -19.12 8.91
C GLU A 1007 18.26 -18.40 7.93
N ASP A 1008 18.12 -18.61 6.61
CA ASP A 1008 18.84 -17.88 5.56
C ASP A 1008 18.11 -16.57 5.14
N GLU A 1009 16.77 -16.48 5.27
CA GLU A 1009 15.99 -15.34 4.77
C GLU A 1009 15.73 -14.20 5.79
N GLY A 1010 16.02 -14.39 7.08
CA GLY A 1010 16.04 -13.29 8.08
C GLY A 1010 14.70 -12.96 8.75
N GLY A 1011 13.66 -13.78 8.53
CA GLY A 1011 12.35 -13.70 9.23
C GLY A 1011 12.30 -14.49 10.55
N PRO A 1012 11.35 -14.18 11.46
CA PRO A 1012 11.06 -15.01 12.63
C PRO A 1012 10.13 -16.19 12.30
N SER A 1013 10.63 -17.41 12.48
CA SER A 1013 9.89 -18.68 12.44
C SER A 1013 8.60 -18.65 13.27
N HIS A 1014 7.43 -18.80 12.63
CA HIS A 1014 6.11 -18.77 13.27
C HIS A 1014 5.38 -20.11 13.12
N ARG A 1015 4.83 -20.62 14.22
CA ARG A 1015 4.01 -21.84 14.23
C ARG A 1015 2.54 -21.47 14.31
N TYR A 1016 1.69 -22.12 13.53
CA TYR A 1016 0.26 -21.82 13.47
C TYR A 1016 -0.58 -22.88 14.18
N TYR A 1017 -1.74 -22.50 14.70
CA TYR A 1017 -2.75 -23.43 15.25
C TYR A 1017 -4.16 -22.97 14.89
N TYR A 1018 -5.11 -23.90 14.83
CA TYR A 1018 -6.53 -23.55 14.68
C TYR A 1018 -7.04 -22.87 15.95
N SER A 1019 -7.39 -21.59 15.85
CA SER A 1019 -8.01 -20.86 16.96
C SER A 1019 -9.46 -21.31 17.16
N ASP A 1020 -9.84 -21.60 18.40
CA ASP A 1020 -11.22 -21.95 18.77
C ASP A 1020 -12.10 -20.71 19.05
N ARG A 1021 -11.53 -19.50 18.95
CA ARG A 1021 -12.22 -18.22 19.13
C ARG A 1021 -13.00 -17.83 17.87
N VAL A 1022 -13.89 -16.83 17.99
CA VAL A 1022 -14.74 -16.33 16.91
C VAL A 1022 -13.93 -16.01 15.64
N LEU A 1023 -12.79 -15.33 15.77
CA LEU A 1023 -11.93 -15.00 14.62
C LEU A 1023 -11.41 -16.22 13.86
N GLY A 1024 -10.99 -17.27 14.57
CA GLY A 1024 -10.55 -18.52 13.94
C GLY A 1024 -11.69 -19.22 13.20
N LYS A 1025 -12.90 -19.22 13.80
CA LYS A 1025 -14.10 -19.80 13.18
C LYS A 1025 -14.52 -19.04 11.93
N LEU A 1026 -14.60 -17.70 12.00
CA LEU A 1026 -14.90 -16.83 10.86
C LEU A 1026 -13.90 -17.00 9.72
N TYR A 1027 -12.60 -17.15 10.04
CA TYR A 1027 -11.57 -17.36 9.03
C TYR A 1027 -11.75 -18.67 8.26
N ARG A 1028 -12.10 -19.75 8.98
CA ARG A 1028 -12.28 -21.08 8.40
C ARG A 1028 -13.64 -21.29 7.73
N ALA A 1029 -14.67 -20.52 8.11
CA ALA A 1029 -15.97 -20.54 7.46
C ALA A 1029 -15.88 -20.09 5.99
N VAL A 1030 -14.85 -19.30 5.63
CA VAL A 1030 -14.63 -18.84 4.25
C VAL A 1030 -13.62 -19.73 3.51
N ASP A 1031 -14.15 -20.68 2.75
CA ASP A 1031 -13.38 -21.45 1.78
C ASP A 1031 -13.22 -20.65 0.47
N GLU A 1032 -12.15 -19.87 0.39
CA GLU A 1032 -11.86 -18.96 -0.73
C GLU A 1032 -11.69 -19.71 -2.05
N GLU A 1033 -11.00 -20.86 -2.05
CA GLU A 1033 -10.75 -21.66 -3.26
C GLU A 1033 -12.06 -22.26 -3.76
N LYS A 1034 -12.84 -22.87 -2.86
CA LYS A 1034 -14.13 -23.44 -3.21
C LYS A 1034 -15.11 -22.39 -3.75
N ILE A 1035 -15.26 -21.26 -3.05
CA ILE A 1035 -16.15 -20.17 -3.49
C ILE A 1035 -15.67 -19.62 -4.84
N TRP A 1036 -14.36 -19.47 -5.01
CA TRP A 1036 -13.79 -18.98 -6.26
C TRP A 1036 -14.07 -19.92 -7.43
N ASP A 1037 -13.86 -21.22 -7.26
CA ASP A 1037 -14.01 -22.21 -8.33
C ASP A 1037 -15.49 -22.55 -8.62
N GLU A 1038 -16.34 -22.63 -7.59
CA GLU A 1038 -17.75 -23.03 -7.74
C GLU A 1038 -18.67 -21.84 -8.05
N ASP A 1039 -18.48 -20.70 -7.39
CA ASP A 1039 -19.44 -19.57 -7.42
C ASP A 1039 -18.97 -18.39 -8.30
N VAL A 1040 -17.66 -18.18 -8.42
CA VAL A 1040 -17.08 -17.02 -9.15
C VAL A 1040 -16.64 -17.40 -10.56
N ARG A 1041 -15.87 -18.49 -10.73
CA ARG A 1041 -15.42 -19.01 -12.03
C ARG A 1041 -16.50 -19.91 -12.68
N ARG A 1042 -17.63 -19.34 -13.06
CA ARG A 1042 -18.61 -20.10 -13.87
C ARG A 1042 -18.10 -20.27 -15.31
N VAL A 1043 -18.03 -21.52 -15.78
CA VAL A 1043 -17.69 -21.86 -17.17
C VAL A 1043 -18.78 -21.32 -18.10
N ILE A 1044 -18.41 -20.40 -18.98
CA ILE A 1044 -19.30 -19.89 -20.02
C ILE A 1044 -19.36 -20.91 -21.15
N PRO A 1045 -20.55 -21.30 -21.64
CA PRO A 1045 -20.66 -22.19 -22.77
C PRO A 1045 -19.87 -21.65 -23.98
N PRO A 1046 -18.95 -22.41 -24.58
CA PRO A 1046 -18.25 -21.98 -25.77
C PRO A 1046 -19.23 -21.98 -26.95
N GLY A 1047 -19.70 -20.80 -27.35
CA GLY A 1047 -20.58 -20.62 -28.50
C GLY A 1047 -21.56 -19.45 -28.34
N GLY A 1048 -21.49 -18.48 -29.25
CA GLY A 1048 -22.40 -17.33 -29.30
C GLY A 1048 -21.78 -16.12 -30.02
N ALA A 1049 -22.61 -15.15 -30.41
CA ALA A 1049 -22.15 -13.86 -30.93
C ALA A 1049 -21.35 -13.09 -29.85
N SER A 1050 -20.40 -12.26 -30.29
CA SER A 1050 -19.62 -11.37 -29.42
C SER A 1050 -20.55 -10.50 -28.56
N PHE A 1051 -20.13 -10.21 -27.33
CA PHE A 1051 -20.83 -9.25 -26.46
C PHE A 1051 -20.96 -7.89 -27.15
N TRP A 1052 -19.86 -7.39 -27.71
CA TRP A 1052 -19.79 -6.07 -28.34
C TRP A 1052 -20.63 -5.98 -29.61
N ASP A 1053 -20.62 -7.01 -30.46
CA ASP A 1053 -21.44 -7.03 -31.70
C ASP A 1053 -22.94 -6.95 -31.36
N GLN A 1054 -23.38 -7.72 -30.36
CA GLN A 1054 -24.77 -7.69 -29.90
C GLN A 1054 -25.15 -6.35 -29.28
N LEU A 1055 -24.25 -5.77 -28.48
CA LEU A 1055 -24.47 -4.48 -27.80
C LEU A 1055 -24.56 -3.34 -28.82
N ILE A 1056 -23.64 -3.30 -29.79
CA ILE A 1056 -23.63 -2.32 -30.88
C ILE A 1056 -24.92 -2.45 -31.71
N ALA A 1057 -25.32 -3.65 -32.10
CA ALA A 1057 -26.58 -3.88 -32.81
C ALA A 1057 -27.80 -3.40 -32.00
N GLY A 1058 -27.79 -3.64 -30.69
CA GLY A 1058 -28.82 -3.16 -29.75
C GLY A 1058 -28.88 -1.64 -29.66
N PHE A 1059 -27.74 -0.96 -29.59
CA PHE A 1059 -27.67 0.50 -29.60
C PHE A 1059 -28.08 1.08 -30.95
N GLN A 1060 -27.64 0.52 -32.07
CA GLN A 1060 -28.07 0.97 -33.40
C GLN A 1060 -29.58 0.90 -33.59
N LYS A 1061 -30.23 -0.16 -33.08
CA LYS A 1061 -31.69 -0.28 -33.12
C LYS A 1061 -32.38 0.86 -32.35
N ARG A 1062 -31.83 1.27 -31.21
CA ARG A 1062 -32.34 2.40 -30.42
C ARG A 1062 -32.03 3.75 -31.06
N ILE A 1063 -30.82 3.94 -31.59
CA ILE A 1063 -30.43 5.17 -32.29
C ILE A 1063 -31.36 5.45 -33.48
N LYS A 1064 -31.74 4.42 -34.24
CA LYS A 1064 -32.74 4.55 -35.33
C LYS A 1064 -34.09 5.11 -34.88
N THR A 1065 -34.45 4.99 -33.60
CA THR A 1065 -35.69 5.59 -33.06
C THR A 1065 -35.54 7.05 -32.67
N VAL A 1066 -34.30 7.54 -32.54
CA VAL A 1066 -33.95 8.93 -32.24
C VAL A 1066 -33.72 9.72 -33.53
N GLY A 1067 -32.96 9.16 -34.48
CA GLY A 1067 -32.66 9.78 -35.77
C GLY A 1067 -31.65 8.97 -36.59
N GLU A 1068 -31.46 9.34 -37.86
CA GLU A 1068 -30.36 8.80 -38.68
C GLU A 1068 -29.03 9.47 -38.28
N VAL A 1069 -28.00 8.66 -38.07
CA VAL A 1069 -26.69 9.07 -37.57
C VAL A 1069 -25.61 8.51 -38.49
N ASP A 1070 -24.69 9.35 -38.95
CA ASP A 1070 -23.49 8.93 -39.69
C ASP A 1070 -22.22 9.19 -38.87
N TRP A 1071 -21.81 8.20 -38.09
CA TRP A 1071 -20.64 8.31 -37.22
C TRP A 1071 -19.29 8.36 -37.97
N ARG A 1072 -19.24 7.98 -39.25
CA ARG A 1072 -17.95 7.75 -39.95
C ARG A 1072 -17.09 9.01 -40.04
N HIS A 1073 -17.70 10.18 -40.23
CA HIS A 1073 -16.96 11.44 -40.31
C HIS A 1073 -16.30 11.84 -38.96
N ARG A 1074 -16.76 11.27 -37.84
CA ARG A 1074 -16.17 11.47 -36.50
C ARG A 1074 -15.08 10.44 -36.15
N SER A 1075 -14.72 9.55 -37.08
CA SER A 1075 -13.75 8.48 -36.83
C SER A 1075 -12.39 8.99 -36.36
N GLU A 1076 -11.87 10.06 -36.97
CA GLU A 1076 -10.60 10.68 -36.57
C GLU A 1076 -10.68 11.27 -35.17
N GLU A 1077 -11.75 12.00 -34.86
CA GLU A 1077 -11.98 12.56 -33.53
C GLU A 1077 -12.10 11.46 -32.46
N ALA A 1078 -12.80 10.38 -32.78
CA ALA A 1078 -12.91 9.21 -31.92
C ALA A 1078 -11.58 8.50 -31.68
N ARG A 1079 -10.73 8.39 -32.71
CA ARG A 1079 -9.38 7.81 -32.59
C ARG A 1079 -8.50 8.68 -31.68
N ARG A 1080 -8.59 10.00 -31.79
CA ARG A 1080 -7.88 10.93 -30.88
C ARG A 1080 -8.30 10.76 -29.42
N LEU A 1081 -9.59 10.66 -29.14
CA LEU A 1081 -10.09 10.40 -27.78
C LEU A 1081 -9.62 9.05 -27.23
N ARG A 1082 -9.55 8.02 -28.08
CA ARG A 1082 -8.98 6.71 -27.70
C ARG A 1082 -7.51 6.83 -27.31
N HIS A 1083 -6.69 7.42 -28.17
CA HIS A 1083 -5.26 7.58 -27.87
C HIS A 1083 -5.01 8.39 -26.60
N ALA A 1084 -5.74 9.48 -26.38
CA ALA A 1084 -5.60 10.29 -25.16
C ALA A 1084 -5.99 9.50 -23.90
N TYR A 1085 -7.04 8.67 -23.97
CA TYR A 1085 -7.41 7.80 -22.86
C TYR A 1085 -6.38 6.70 -22.62
N ASP A 1086 -6.00 5.96 -23.67
CA ASP A 1086 -5.04 4.86 -23.59
C ASP A 1086 -3.72 5.36 -22.99
N HIS A 1087 -3.22 6.50 -23.49
CA HIS A 1087 -2.02 7.16 -22.97
C HIS A 1087 -2.13 7.48 -21.47
N ALA A 1088 -3.25 8.07 -21.03
CA ALA A 1088 -3.44 8.46 -19.64
C ALA A 1088 -3.59 7.26 -18.69
N ILE A 1089 -4.22 6.18 -19.14
CA ILE A 1089 -4.30 4.93 -18.36
C ILE A 1089 -2.93 4.27 -18.24
N GLU A 1090 -2.15 4.22 -19.33
CA GLU A 1090 -0.76 3.74 -19.31
C GLU A 1090 0.11 4.56 -18.34
N GLU A 1091 -0.01 5.89 -18.35
CA GLU A 1091 0.70 6.73 -17.36
C GLU A 1091 0.30 6.38 -15.93
N LEU A 1092 -1.00 6.22 -15.65
CA LEU A 1092 -1.45 5.79 -14.32
C LEU A 1092 -0.90 4.41 -13.91
N MET A 1093 -0.81 3.48 -14.86
CA MET A 1093 -0.25 2.15 -14.62
C MET A 1093 1.22 2.24 -14.17
N VAL A 1094 1.99 3.17 -14.74
CA VAL A 1094 3.40 3.39 -14.38
C VAL A 1094 3.54 4.19 -13.08
N GLU A 1095 2.85 5.33 -12.97
CA GLU A 1095 2.96 6.26 -11.83
C GLU A 1095 2.57 5.61 -10.49
N HIS A 1096 1.56 4.73 -10.51
CA HIS A 1096 1.05 4.09 -9.30
C HIS A 1096 1.61 2.69 -9.07
N ALA A 1097 2.54 2.24 -9.92
CA ALA A 1097 3.26 0.99 -9.71
C ALA A 1097 4.13 1.04 -8.44
N GLU A 1098 4.46 -0.14 -7.93
CA GLU A 1098 5.50 -0.28 -6.89
C GLU A 1098 6.89 0.07 -7.44
N ASN A 1099 7.08 -0.17 -8.73
CA ASN A 1099 8.32 0.05 -9.46
C ASN A 1099 7.96 0.49 -10.89
N PRO A 1100 8.56 1.57 -11.42
CA PRO A 1100 8.39 1.99 -12.81
C PRO A 1100 8.62 0.87 -13.85
N GLY A 1101 9.54 -0.06 -13.60
CA GLY A 1101 9.82 -1.19 -14.49
C GLY A 1101 8.78 -2.32 -14.49
N ARG A 1102 7.82 -2.29 -13.55
CA ARG A 1102 6.67 -3.21 -13.51
C ARG A 1102 5.36 -2.42 -13.33
N PRO A 1103 4.83 -1.83 -14.42
CA PRO A 1103 3.57 -1.11 -14.39
C PRO A 1103 2.44 -1.98 -13.84
N LEU A 1104 1.46 -1.35 -13.19
CA LEU A 1104 0.20 -2.02 -12.82
C LEU A 1104 -0.46 -2.58 -14.08
N LYS A 1105 -1.23 -3.66 -13.94
CA LYS A 1105 -2.09 -4.12 -15.03
C LYS A 1105 -3.30 -3.20 -15.16
N GLU A 1106 -3.85 -3.08 -16.36
CA GLU A 1106 -5.04 -2.26 -16.63
C GLU A 1106 -6.19 -2.61 -15.68
N LEU A 1107 -6.42 -3.91 -15.43
CA LEU A 1107 -7.43 -4.40 -14.49
C LEU A 1107 -7.23 -3.85 -13.07
N GLU A 1108 -5.99 -3.68 -12.62
CA GLU A 1108 -5.67 -3.15 -11.28
C GLU A 1108 -5.95 -1.65 -11.17
N VAL A 1109 -5.74 -0.90 -12.26
CA VAL A 1109 -6.12 0.51 -12.36
C VAL A 1109 -7.63 0.65 -12.36
N PHE A 1110 -8.33 -0.17 -13.16
CA PHE A 1110 -9.78 -0.13 -13.30
C PHE A 1110 -10.52 -0.57 -12.03
N THR A 1111 -9.99 -1.54 -11.29
CA THR A 1111 -10.66 -2.11 -10.09
C THR A 1111 -10.16 -1.53 -8.76
N ARG A 1112 -9.10 -0.72 -8.78
CA ARG A 1112 -8.37 -0.15 -7.64
C ARG A 1112 -7.68 -1.23 -6.79
N ARG A 1113 -6.35 -1.18 -6.73
CA ARG A 1113 -5.52 -1.99 -5.80
C ARG A 1113 -5.82 -1.63 -4.33
N GLN A 1114 -5.35 -2.39 -3.35
CA GLN A 1114 -5.44 -2.01 -1.93
C GLN A 1114 -4.11 -1.48 -1.41
N ARG A 1115 -4.01 -0.15 -1.21
CA ARG A 1115 -3.00 0.60 -0.44
C ARG A 1115 -3.36 2.10 -0.47
N ASP A 1116 -2.66 2.94 0.29
CA ASP A 1116 -2.91 4.40 0.31
C ASP A 1116 -2.74 5.07 -1.07
N ARG A 1117 -1.80 4.58 -1.89
CA ARG A 1117 -1.67 4.98 -3.31
C ARG A 1117 -2.90 4.61 -4.16
N SER A 1118 -3.75 3.71 -3.68
CA SER A 1118 -4.88 3.19 -4.45
C SER A 1118 -6.14 4.03 -4.37
N ILE A 1119 -6.30 4.86 -3.33
CA ILE A 1119 -7.35 5.88 -3.30
C ILE A 1119 -7.06 6.92 -4.39
N ARG A 1120 -5.82 7.43 -4.43
CA ARG A 1120 -5.35 8.37 -5.46
C ARG A 1120 -5.46 7.79 -6.87
N LEU A 1121 -5.04 6.54 -7.08
CA LEU A 1121 -5.21 5.82 -8.34
C LEU A 1121 -6.68 5.77 -8.78
N GLY A 1122 -7.59 5.47 -7.83
CA GLY A 1122 -9.02 5.45 -8.09
C GLY A 1122 -9.55 6.82 -8.47
N ASP A 1123 -9.17 7.87 -7.75
CA ASP A 1123 -9.62 9.24 -8.01
C ASP A 1123 -9.13 9.77 -9.36
N GLU A 1124 -7.87 9.50 -9.72
CA GLU A 1124 -7.31 9.87 -11.04
C GLU A 1124 -7.98 9.10 -12.18
N PHE A 1125 -8.23 7.80 -12.02
CA PHE A 1125 -8.98 7.02 -13.01
C PHE A 1125 -10.39 7.59 -13.23
N GLU A 1126 -11.11 7.92 -12.14
CA GLU A 1126 -12.44 8.51 -12.20
C GLU A 1126 -12.41 9.89 -12.88
N ARG A 1127 -11.37 10.70 -12.62
CA ARG A 1127 -11.15 12.01 -13.24
C ARG A 1127 -10.95 11.87 -14.75
N ILE A 1128 -10.04 10.99 -15.17
CA ILE A 1128 -9.74 10.75 -16.60
C ILE A 1128 -10.98 10.24 -17.33
N SER A 1129 -11.64 9.23 -16.76
CA SER A 1129 -12.83 8.63 -17.35
C SER A 1129 -14.01 9.61 -17.44
N ALA A 1130 -14.20 10.46 -16.42
CA ALA A 1130 -15.20 11.52 -16.44
C ALA A 1130 -14.93 12.59 -17.49
N TRP A 1131 -13.66 12.98 -17.67
CA TRP A 1131 -13.26 13.97 -18.67
C TRP A 1131 -13.47 13.42 -20.09
N ILE A 1132 -12.98 12.21 -20.38
CA ILE A 1132 -13.16 11.58 -21.69
C ILE A 1132 -14.65 11.39 -22.01
N THR A 1133 -15.45 10.95 -21.04
CA THR A 1133 -16.91 10.84 -21.20
C THR A 1133 -17.57 12.19 -21.50
N ARG A 1134 -17.06 13.28 -20.92
CA ARG A 1134 -17.56 14.64 -21.19
C ARG A 1134 -17.25 15.08 -22.61
N GLN A 1135 -16.02 14.84 -23.09
CA GLN A 1135 -15.63 15.19 -24.46
C GLN A 1135 -16.47 14.43 -25.50
N MET A 1136 -16.68 13.12 -25.30
CA MET A 1136 -17.56 12.31 -26.17
C MET A 1136 -18.98 12.85 -26.27
N ARG A 1137 -19.51 13.39 -25.16
CA ARG A 1137 -20.92 13.86 -25.07
C ARG A 1137 -21.10 15.34 -25.37
N ASN A 1138 -20.01 16.12 -25.37
CA ASN A 1138 -19.99 17.53 -25.71
C ASN A 1138 -18.90 17.77 -26.76
N PRO A 1139 -19.05 17.25 -28.00
CA PRO A 1139 -18.08 17.53 -29.05
C PRO A 1139 -17.93 19.04 -29.22
N ALA A 1140 -16.67 19.49 -29.34
CA ALA A 1140 -16.39 20.87 -29.68
C ALA A 1140 -17.01 21.16 -31.05
N SER A 1141 -18.01 22.02 -31.10
CA SER A 1141 -18.57 22.47 -32.37
C SER A 1141 -17.46 23.18 -33.13
N SER A 1142 -17.19 22.76 -34.37
CA SER A 1142 -16.52 23.61 -35.34
C SER A 1142 -17.19 24.98 -35.30
N GLN A 1143 -16.39 26.05 -35.29
CA GLN A 1143 -16.87 27.44 -35.13
C GLN A 1143 -17.83 27.92 -36.24
N ASP A 1144 -18.21 27.06 -37.19
CA ASP A 1144 -19.21 27.34 -38.20
C ASP A 1144 -20.32 26.26 -38.18
N GLU A 1145 -21.56 26.78 -38.18
CA GLU A 1145 -22.84 26.13 -38.48
C GLU A 1145 -23.50 25.21 -37.42
N THR A 1146 -24.83 25.18 -37.48
CA THR A 1146 -25.80 24.62 -36.53
C THR A 1146 -25.42 23.27 -35.93
N ARG A 1147 -25.20 23.25 -34.60
CA ARG A 1147 -25.07 22.04 -33.79
C ARG A 1147 -26.25 21.10 -34.05
N SER A 1148 -25.99 19.93 -34.64
CA SER A 1148 -27.02 18.90 -34.79
C SER A 1148 -27.33 18.34 -33.41
N GLU A 1149 -28.61 18.11 -33.09
CA GLU A 1149 -28.99 17.45 -31.82
C GLU A 1149 -28.38 16.04 -31.68
N LEU A 1150 -27.88 15.48 -32.79
CA LEU A 1150 -27.31 14.13 -32.87
C LEU A 1150 -25.77 14.08 -32.83
N ASP A 1151 -25.05 15.21 -32.94
CA ASP A 1151 -23.57 15.24 -33.04
C ASP A 1151 -22.87 14.39 -31.95
N ALA A 1152 -23.35 14.52 -30.70
CA ALA A 1152 -22.82 13.76 -29.56
C ALA A 1152 -23.09 12.26 -29.67
N LEU A 1153 -24.21 11.84 -30.25
CA LEU A 1153 -24.51 10.44 -30.52
C LEU A 1153 -23.58 9.88 -31.61
N GLU A 1154 -23.28 10.66 -32.65
CA GLU A 1154 -22.40 10.24 -33.74
C GLU A 1154 -20.97 10.03 -33.24
N LEU A 1155 -20.45 10.96 -32.44
CA LEU A 1155 -19.12 10.84 -31.83
C LEU A 1155 -19.06 9.68 -30.82
N CYS A 1156 -20.03 9.56 -29.91
CA CYS A 1156 -20.08 8.44 -28.96
C CYS A 1156 -20.12 7.08 -29.67
N LEU A 1157 -20.87 6.98 -30.78
CA LEU A 1157 -20.93 5.77 -31.60
C LEU A 1157 -19.61 5.50 -32.31
N ALA A 1158 -18.97 6.53 -32.88
CA ALA A 1158 -17.64 6.43 -33.48
C ALA A 1158 -16.60 5.94 -32.47
N CYS A 1159 -16.59 6.48 -31.24
CA CYS A 1159 -15.70 6.04 -30.16
C CYS A 1159 -15.90 4.56 -29.81
N LEU A 1160 -17.14 4.08 -29.75
CA LEU A 1160 -17.40 2.67 -29.48
C LEU A 1160 -16.86 1.76 -30.60
N TYR A 1161 -17.09 2.13 -31.86
CA TYR A 1161 -16.52 1.40 -33.00
C TYR A 1161 -14.99 1.39 -32.97
N MET A 1162 -14.37 2.55 -32.75
CA MET A 1162 -12.91 2.67 -32.66
C MET A 1162 -12.34 1.90 -31.48
N GLY A 1163 -13.04 1.82 -30.35
CA GLY A 1163 -12.63 1.00 -29.20
C GLY A 1163 -12.80 -0.51 -29.42
N CYS A 1164 -13.64 -0.93 -30.36
CA CYS A 1164 -13.82 -2.35 -30.71
C CYS A 1164 -12.91 -2.82 -31.85
N LEU A 1165 -12.27 -1.89 -32.59
CA LEU A 1165 -11.26 -2.25 -33.58
C LEU A 1165 -10.04 -2.82 -32.86
N LYS A 1166 -9.65 -4.04 -33.25
CA LYS A 1166 -8.33 -4.57 -32.89
C LYS A 1166 -7.32 -3.81 -33.72
N ASP A 1167 -6.28 -3.29 -33.07
CA ASP A 1167 -5.19 -2.67 -33.80
C ASP A 1167 -4.60 -3.72 -34.74
N ASP A 1168 -4.60 -3.44 -36.05
CA ASP A 1168 -3.81 -4.24 -36.99
C ASP A 1168 -2.37 -4.09 -36.53
N VAL A 1169 -1.71 -5.21 -36.20
CA VAL A 1169 -0.30 -5.27 -35.77
C VAL A 1169 0.65 -4.95 -36.94
N GLY A 1170 0.21 -4.15 -37.90
CA GLY A 1170 0.97 -3.66 -39.05
C GLY A 1170 1.35 -2.20 -38.84
N GLU A 1171 2.66 -1.95 -38.81
CA GLU A 1171 3.29 -0.61 -38.82
C GLU A 1171 3.04 0.26 -37.59
N VAL A 1172 3.32 -0.25 -36.39
CA VAL A 1172 3.70 0.61 -35.26
C VAL A 1172 5.24 0.67 -35.25
N GLY A 1173 5.80 1.89 -35.27
CA GLY A 1173 7.25 2.12 -35.26
C GLY A 1173 7.99 1.38 -34.13
N SER A 1174 9.31 1.28 -34.30
CA SER A 1174 10.32 0.55 -33.49
C SER A 1174 10.18 0.59 -31.95
N TYR A 1175 9.39 1.53 -31.40
CA TYR A 1175 9.25 1.80 -29.97
C TYR A 1175 8.09 1.08 -29.25
N SER A 1176 7.37 0.16 -29.92
CA SER A 1176 6.30 -0.62 -29.27
C SER A 1176 6.87 -1.68 -28.30
N THR A 1177 6.77 -1.38 -27.00
CA THR A 1177 7.22 -2.23 -25.88
C THR A 1177 6.69 -3.67 -25.95
N ARG A 1178 7.52 -4.66 -25.60
CA ARG A 1178 7.07 -6.08 -25.44
C ARG A 1178 6.01 -6.28 -24.34
N ARG A 1179 5.80 -5.30 -23.45
CA ARG A 1179 4.88 -5.39 -22.29
C ARG A 1179 3.60 -4.53 -22.38
N LEU A 1180 3.60 -3.41 -23.13
CA LEU A 1180 2.41 -2.55 -23.31
C LEU A 1180 1.80 -2.65 -24.72
N ALA A 1181 2.31 -3.50 -25.62
CA ALA A 1181 1.76 -3.69 -26.97
C ALA A 1181 0.37 -4.38 -27.03
N GLN A 1182 -0.43 -4.33 -25.96
CA GLN A 1182 -1.85 -4.71 -25.98
C GLN A 1182 -2.69 -3.45 -25.78
N SER A 1183 -3.59 -3.19 -26.73
CA SER A 1183 -4.56 -2.10 -26.67
C SER A 1183 -5.34 -2.12 -25.35
N VAL A 1184 -5.47 -0.97 -24.69
CA VAL A 1184 -6.26 -0.77 -23.46
C VAL A 1184 -7.73 -1.14 -23.71
N GLU A 1185 -8.24 -2.15 -22.99
CA GLU A 1185 -9.59 -2.71 -23.23
C GLU A 1185 -10.72 -1.92 -22.56
N SER A 1186 -10.41 -1.00 -21.65
CA SER A 1186 -11.37 -0.20 -20.89
C SER A 1186 -11.94 0.97 -21.69
N PHE A 1187 -11.28 1.45 -22.75
CA PHE A 1187 -11.79 2.56 -23.57
C PHE A 1187 -13.16 2.24 -24.19
N ARG A 1188 -13.33 1.04 -24.77
CA ARG A 1188 -14.63 0.59 -25.32
C ARG A 1188 -15.72 0.52 -24.26
N VAL A 1189 -15.38 0.23 -23.01
CA VAL A 1189 -16.33 0.23 -21.88
C VAL A 1189 -16.76 1.67 -21.56
N VAL A 1190 -15.80 2.61 -21.49
CA VAL A 1190 -16.06 4.04 -21.30
C VAL A 1190 -16.94 4.59 -22.43
N ALA A 1191 -16.59 4.30 -23.70
CA ALA A 1191 -17.33 4.73 -24.87
C ALA A 1191 -18.77 4.18 -24.89
N ALA A 1192 -18.97 2.90 -24.57
CA ALA A 1192 -20.30 2.30 -24.47
C ALA A 1192 -21.15 2.94 -23.36
N CYS A 1193 -20.55 3.25 -22.21
CA CYS A 1193 -21.22 3.95 -21.12
C CYS A 1193 -21.61 5.39 -21.52
N ALA A 1194 -20.72 6.11 -22.22
CA ALA A 1194 -20.98 7.45 -22.74
C ALA A 1194 -22.14 7.45 -23.75
N LEU A 1195 -22.11 6.54 -24.73
CA LEU A 1195 -23.16 6.36 -25.73
C LEU A 1195 -24.50 6.05 -25.08
N LEU A 1196 -24.55 5.15 -24.10
CA LEU A 1196 -25.78 4.81 -23.39
C LEU A 1196 -26.36 6.02 -22.63
N ARG A 1197 -25.51 6.83 -21.99
CA ARG A 1197 -25.96 8.04 -21.28
C ARG A 1197 -26.55 9.05 -22.25
N GLU A 1198 -25.90 9.26 -23.39
CA GLU A 1198 -26.40 10.19 -24.42
C GLU A 1198 -27.69 9.70 -25.07
N LEU A 1199 -27.77 8.41 -25.39
CA LEU A 1199 -28.97 7.81 -25.94
C LEU A 1199 -30.18 7.93 -24.99
N ASN A 1200 -29.98 7.68 -23.69
CA ASN A 1200 -31.03 7.87 -22.69
C ASN A 1200 -31.45 9.34 -22.56
N TYR A 1201 -30.50 10.28 -22.70
CA TYR A 1201 -30.79 11.71 -22.67
C TYR A 1201 -31.68 12.12 -23.85
N GLN A 1202 -31.34 11.70 -25.07
CA GLN A 1202 -32.09 12.01 -26.28
C GLN A 1202 -33.48 11.35 -26.30
N GLU A 1203 -33.58 10.08 -25.91
CA GLU A 1203 -34.88 9.40 -25.77
C GLU A 1203 -35.80 10.09 -24.75
N ASN A 1204 -35.24 10.56 -23.63
CA ASN A 1204 -36.00 11.33 -22.64
C ASN A 1204 -36.41 12.70 -23.19
N ALA A 1205 -35.53 13.40 -23.91
CA ALA A 1205 -35.87 14.69 -24.54
C ALA A 1205 -37.03 14.55 -25.55
N ILE A 1206 -37.02 13.49 -26.37
CA ILE A 1206 -38.12 13.17 -27.29
C ILE A 1206 -39.42 12.88 -26.53
N ARG A 1207 -39.36 12.06 -25.47
CA ARG A 1207 -40.55 11.77 -24.63
C ARG A 1207 -41.13 13.04 -24.01
N THR A 1208 -40.27 13.91 -23.48
CA THR A 1208 -40.69 15.20 -22.89
C THR A 1208 -41.29 16.13 -23.94
N ARG A 1209 -40.73 16.18 -25.16
CA ARG A 1209 -41.32 16.94 -26.29
C ARG A 1209 -42.67 16.38 -26.73
N GLN A 1210 -42.83 15.05 -26.71
CA GLN A 1210 -44.10 14.38 -27.05
C GLN A 1210 -45.15 14.50 -25.94
N SER A 1211 -44.75 14.57 -24.66
CA SER A 1211 -45.66 14.77 -23.53
C SER A 1211 -45.94 16.26 -23.22
N GLY A 1212 -45.09 17.18 -23.71
CA GLY A 1212 -45.07 18.61 -23.36
C GLY A 1212 -45.77 19.53 -24.35
N GLY A 1213 -46.69 19.03 -25.18
CA GLY A 1213 -47.53 19.82 -26.08
C GLY A 1213 -48.55 20.77 -25.40
N GLY A 1214 -48.27 21.26 -24.19
CA GLY A 1214 -49.09 22.23 -23.48
C GLY A 1214 -48.42 22.75 -22.19
N GLY A 1215 -47.94 23.99 -22.24
CA GLY A 1215 -47.55 24.77 -21.05
C GLY A 1215 -46.04 24.98 -20.90
N GLY A 1216 -45.55 26.13 -21.37
CA GLY A 1216 -44.14 26.50 -21.27
C GLY A 1216 -43.69 26.84 -19.84
N TYR A 1217 -42.43 26.52 -19.54
CA TYR A 1217 -41.60 27.21 -18.56
C TYR A 1217 -40.14 27.19 -19.06
N VAL A 1218 -39.49 28.35 -18.98
CA VAL A 1218 -38.12 28.64 -19.41
C VAL A 1218 -37.19 28.56 -18.19
N GLY A 1219 -36.02 27.94 -18.34
CA GLY A 1219 -34.91 27.92 -17.37
C GLY A 1219 -34.38 26.50 -17.14
N VAL A 1220 -33.09 26.21 -16.92
CA VAL A 1220 -31.87 26.98 -16.65
C VAL A 1220 -30.71 26.06 -17.08
N ARG A 1221 -29.64 26.61 -17.67
CA ARG A 1221 -28.40 25.90 -18.01
C ARG A 1221 -27.44 25.88 -16.83
#